data_AF-A0A2G4IEM7-F1
#
_entry.id   AF-A0A2G4IEM7-F1
#
_cell.length_a   1.000
_cell.length_b   1.000
_cell.length_c   1.000
_cell.angle_alpha   90.00
_cell.angle_beta   90.00
_cell.angle_gamma   90.00
#
_symmetry.space_group_name_H-M   'P 1'
#
loop_
_entity.id
_entity.type
_entity.pdbx_description
1 polymer ?
#
loop_
_entity_poly.entity_id
_entity_poly.type
_entity_poly.pdbx_seq_one_letter_code
_entity_poly.pdbx_strand_id
1 'polypeptide(L)'
;MDERLAGDAGDGLRLPEFTRSLRGFATASAIGTHEHDLLFGPLIAARRSAARVVAAEAKAAAFDADRLRRALDEAVATIAKDRAGTDPAGRRALEACLEAAAAPLIGALAVLATASATLRAAQNPARAGAWAEWCGAVQAVFDATDAFWLVLDDVAPRSGGFRLPSAVVLLAISLALAASGAAAQHVTLRVPGVRADSLIAAGFDVVGTEPGAVLIVASPRDRARLVTQGVTEVTSSRGELVAPGLANAQAVTAVYRSFDDPVRGIRAWTDSIVAANPRVTVDTIGRSFEGRPLLMFKIGPKGDSPQRPNAVFVATYHAREWAATETALRLVKYLAAPPGTDARRDSLVQSRDIWIMPVANPDGYQYTFSTNRLWRKTRSPQAGGAIGVDMNRNHSANWGLDNQGSSPDPQSEIYRGPAAMSESETRSIETWHLSHPPVVALSYHTYSGLVIYPPGAVYGGLAADLPVYKTLAGTNLRSAVTDRLPGSPRSSYMPGPSWMLYTTNGEYTDFASSKSGALAFTTELTSGYAASGYYGFEFPDDPALLEQLFQDNLPFALDLLDAARDPAAFVSATTARRTSPLTVESASPEIRVIVPTLAATTMSIAANGPLTFRLDSTAGGKYTRRIISAPVARPAAFSVTGIGGAATFRVLAVAGAETADAGWTLSGFAPDSVFSKSGRFAWFGISGTLESPKVTVPADIDTVSLAYWTMHSGSGFTAEPSGRVDLSKDGGATWTTVGIQRGFAPVWYTDGLTIGGVRGKSIAFRFTANGLPWRLDEIAFIGHAGVVLTAVTSSGVLKPSENPVRSPTVRFIWPFGSSAGDLTVFDFSGREVWRRQMSPGDPLAWDVESLHVANGVYIAVAKSGSRSSRLKLFVARRSQ
;
A
#
# COMPACT_ATOMS: atom_id res chain seq x y z
N MET A 1 -29.43 35.74 12.90
CA MET A 1 -30.67 36.48 13.16
C MET A 1 -31.75 35.42 13.30
N ASP A 2 -32.02 35.06 14.55
CA ASP A 2 -33.08 34.14 14.98
C ASP A 2 -34.45 34.71 14.65
N GLU A 3 -35.41 33.86 14.26
CA GLU A 3 -36.73 33.79 14.91
C GLU A 3 -37.54 32.54 14.48
N ARG A 4 -37.83 31.70 15.48
CA ARG A 4 -39.08 30.96 15.75
C ARG A 4 -39.49 29.80 14.82
N LEU A 5 -39.19 28.61 15.33
CA LEU A 5 -40.05 27.42 15.27
C LEU A 5 -41.22 27.59 16.26
N ALA A 6 -42.47 27.55 15.77
CA ALA A 6 -43.61 26.90 16.43
C ALA A 6 -44.89 27.01 15.55
N GLY A 7 -45.54 25.86 15.31
CA GLY A 7 -46.94 25.77 14.85
C GLY A 7 -47.13 25.46 13.37
N ASP A 8 -47.09 24.17 12.98
CA ASP A 8 -48.27 23.47 12.44
C ASP A 8 -47.94 22.00 12.17
N ALA A 9 -48.81 21.10 12.61
CA ALA A 9 -48.76 19.68 12.26
C ALA A 9 -49.50 19.49 10.93
N GLY A 10 -48.75 19.49 9.83
CA GLY A 10 -49.28 19.18 8.49
C GLY A 10 -48.13 18.85 7.54
N ASP A 11 -48.10 17.59 7.10
CA ASP A 11 -47.24 16.92 6.09
C ASP A 11 -45.80 17.45 5.91
N GLY A 12 -44.81 16.56 6.11
CA GLY A 12 -43.35 16.82 6.05
C GLY A 12 -42.76 17.28 4.70
N LEU A 13 -43.35 18.31 4.07
CA LEU A 13 -43.05 18.84 2.74
C LEU A 13 -42.42 20.25 2.83
N ARG A 14 -41.55 20.47 3.82
CA ARG A 14 -40.74 21.70 3.89
C ARG A 14 -39.73 21.71 2.76
N LEU A 15 -39.52 22.86 2.12
CA LEU A 15 -38.46 23.02 1.12
C LEU A 15 -37.11 22.90 1.83
N PRO A 16 -36.27 21.92 1.46
CA PRO A 16 -34.91 21.85 1.99
C PRO A 16 -34.05 23.02 1.49
N GLU A 17 -32.91 23.22 2.13
CA GLU A 17 -32.00 24.30 1.77
C GLU A 17 -31.17 23.91 0.54
N PHE A 18 -31.63 24.32 -0.65
CA PHE A 18 -31.03 23.92 -1.93
C PHE A 18 -29.71 24.64 -2.29
N THR A 19 -29.28 25.61 -1.47
CA THR A 19 -28.21 26.57 -1.82
C THR A 19 -26.96 26.44 -0.94
N ARG A 20 -26.92 25.47 -0.02
CA ARG A 20 -25.93 25.42 1.08
C ARG A 20 -24.48 25.14 0.64
N SER A 21 -24.28 24.67 -0.60
CA SER A 21 -23.00 24.23 -1.16
C SER A 21 -22.59 24.94 -2.45
N LEU A 22 -23.39 25.88 -2.96
CA LEU A 22 -23.19 26.52 -4.27
C LEU A 22 -22.14 27.65 -4.15
N ARG A 23 -21.09 27.60 -4.98
CA ARG A 23 -19.96 28.54 -4.91
C ARG A 23 -20.21 29.82 -5.70
N GLY A 24 -20.85 29.71 -6.86
CA GLY A 24 -21.20 30.83 -7.75
C GLY A 24 -22.18 31.82 -7.13
N PHE A 25 -23.04 31.32 -6.23
CA PHE A 25 -24.07 32.10 -5.54
C PHE A 25 -23.50 33.20 -4.61
N ALA A 26 -22.24 33.06 -4.15
CA ALA A 26 -21.57 34.01 -3.26
C ALA A 26 -20.57 34.92 -3.99
N THR A 27 -20.30 34.69 -5.27
CA THR A 27 -19.26 35.39 -6.05
C THR A 27 -19.86 36.29 -7.13
N ALA A 28 -20.59 37.32 -6.72
CA ALA A 28 -20.97 38.40 -7.63
C ALA A 28 -19.74 39.23 -8.09
N SER A 29 -18.60 39.12 -7.40
CA SER A 29 -17.45 40.04 -7.54
C SER A 29 -16.33 39.57 -8.48
N ALA A 30 -16.41 38.39 -9.12
CA ALA A 30 -15.32 37.89 -9.97
C ALA A 30 -15.67 37.75 -11.46
N ILE A 31 -16.94 37.62 -11.84
CA ILE A 31 -17.37 37.19 -13.19
C ILE A 31 -18.51 38.10 -13.74
N GLY A 32 -18.79 39.25 -13.10
CA GLY A 32 -19.77 40.23 -13.60
C GLY A 32 -21.21 39.97 -13.15
N THR A 33 -21.87 41.02 -12.66
CA THR A 33 -23.19 40.93 -12.00
C THR A 33 -24.33 40.60 -12.97
N HIS A 34 -24.23 41.02 -14.24
CA HIS A 34 -25.31 40.83 -15.23
C HIS A 34 -25.52 39.37 -15.64
N GLU A 35 -24.45 38.65 -15.97
CA GLU A 35 -24.52 37.25 -16.43
C GLU A 35 -24.89 36.30 -15.29
N HIS A 36 -24.46 36.63 -14.07
CA HIS A 36 -24.90 35.93 -12.86
C HIS A 36 -26.43 36.07 -12.69
N ASP A 37 -26.97 37.28 -12.86
CA ASP A 37 -28.41 37.52 -12.75
C ASP A 37 -29.21 36.82 -13.85
N LEU A 38 -28.68 36.73 -15.07
CA LEU A 38 -29.29 35.97 -16.17
C LEU A 38 -29.41 34.47 -15.82
N LEU A 39 -28.39 33.88 -15.19
CA LEU A 39 -28.34 32.44 -14.91
C LEU A 39 -29.03 32.05 -13.59
N PHE A 40 -28.77 32.77 -12.51
CA PHE A 40 -29.30 32.43 -11.18
C PHE A 40 -30.61 33.16 -10.84
N GLY A 41 -30.89 34.31 -11.46
CA GLY A 41 -32.10 35.11 -11.20
C GLY A 41 -33.41 34.32 -11.32
N PRO A 42 -33.63 33.56 -12.42
CA PRO A 42 -34.83 32.73 -12.58
C PRO A 42 -35.00 31.68 -11.47
N LEU A 43 -33.91 31.04 -11.03
CA LEU A 43 -33.92 30.04 -9.96
C LEU A 43 -34.20 30.65 -8.58
N ILE A 44 -33.63 31.83 -8.31
CA ILE A 44 -33.87 32.59 -7.08
C ILE A 44 -35.35 33.03 -7.02
N ALA A 45 -35.91 33.48 -8.13
CA ALA A 45 -37.32 33.86 -8.23
C ALA A 45 -38.26 32.66 -8.02
N ALA A 46 -37.94 31.51 -8.61
CA ALA A 46 -38.66 30.25 -8.42
C ALA A 46 -38.63 29.82 -6.95
N ARG A 47 -37.45 29.83 -6.30
CA ARG A 47 -37.29 29.51 -4.88
C ARG A 47 -38.09 30.45 -3.98
N ARG A 48 -38.02 31.76 -4.21
CA ARG A 48 -38.79 32.76 -3.43
C ARG A 48 -40.30 32.54 -3.56
N SER A 49 -40.77 32.17 -4.75
CA SER A 49 -42.18 31.88 -5.01
C SER A 49 -42.61 30.58 -4.30
N ALA A 50 -41.79 29.53 -4.38
CA ALA A 50 -42.04 28.24 -3.72
C ALA A 50 -42.07 28.36 -2.19
N ALA A 51 -41.26 29.26 -1.61
CA ALA A 51 -41.20 29.51 -0.17
C ALA A 51 -42.50 30.13 0.38
N ARG A 52 -43.30 30.81 -0.46
CA ARG A 52 -44.53 31.51 -0.05
C ARG A 52 -45.79 30.63 -0.09
N VAL A 53 -45.68 29.42 -0.61
CA VAL A 53 -46.81 28.49 -0.78
C VAL A 53 -46.57 27.22 0.04
N VAL A 54 -47.65 26.61 0.55
CA VAL A 54 -47.57 25.42 1.42
C VAL A 54 -47.70 24.13 0.61
N ALA A 55 -48.62 24.05 -0.35
CA ALA A 55 -48.88 22.84 -1.13
C ALA A 55 -47.70 22.44 -2.05
N ALA A 56 -47.38 21.14 -2.09
CA ALA A 56 -46.30 20.58 -2.91
C ALA A 56 -46.48 20.86 -4.41
N GLU A 57 -47.70 20.82 -4.91
CA GLU A 57 -48.02 21.11 -6.31
C GLU A 57 -47.78 22.59 -6.65
N ALA A 58 -48.07 23.49 -5.70
CA ALA A 58 -47.79 24.92 -5.85
C ALA A 58 -46.27 25.20 -5.80
N LYS A 59 -45.52 24.45 -4.98
CA LYS A 59 -44.04 24.49 -4.94
C LYS A 59 -43.43 23.96 -6.24
N ALA A 60 -43.95 22.87 -6.78
CA ALA A 60 -43.55 22.31 -8.07
C ALA A 60 -43.90 23.26 -9.24
N ALA A 61 -45.05 23.93 -9.20
CA ALA A 61 -45.43 24.94 -10.20
C ALA A 61 -44.54 26.19 -10.16
N ALA A 62 -43.92 26.50 -9.02
CA ALA A 62 -42.94 27.58 -8.91
C ALA A 62 -41.60 27.26 -9.62
N PHE A 63 -41.19 25.99 -9.63
CA PHE A 63 -40.03 25.47 -10.37
C PHE A 63 -40.45 24.84 -11.71
N ASP A 64 -41.07 25.66 -12.56
CA ASP A 64 -41.51 25.22 -13.89
C ASP A 64 -40.32 25.02 -14.82
N ALA A 65 -40.07 23.77 -15.22
CA ALA A 65 -38.91 23.38 -16.01
C ALA A 65 -38.88 24.04 -17.39
N ASP A 66 -40.02 24.22 -18.06
CA ASP A 66 -40.08 24.83 -19.39
C ASP A 66 -39.76 26.33 -19.33
N ARG A 67 -40.24 27.02 -18.29
CA ARG A 67 -39.91 28.42 -18.04
C ARG A 67 -38.44 28.60 -17.68
N LEU A 68 -37.89 27.72 -16.86
CA LEU A 68 -36.46 27.75 -16.53
C LEU A 68 -35.59 27.42 -17.74
N ARG A 69 -36.04 26.50 -18.61
CA ARG A 69 -35.36 26.19 -19.87
C ARG A 69 -35.34 27.38 -20.82
N ARG A 70 -36.48 28.05 -21.03
CA ARG A 70 -36.52 29.27 -21.85
C ARG A 70 -35.61 30.36 -21.31
N ALA A 71 -35.56 30.54 -19.99
CA ALA A 71 -34.68 31.52 -19.36
C ALA A 71 -33.19 31.17 -19.56
N LEU A 72 -32.83 29.89 -19.54
CA LEU A 72 -31.48 29.43 -19.86
C LEU A 72 -31.13 29.67 -21.33
N ASP A 73 -32.03 29.34 -22.25
CA ASP A 73 -31.81 29.56 -23.69
C ASP A 73 -31.63 31.07 -23.99
N GLU A 74 -32.42 31.92 -23.34
CA GLU A 74 -32.28 33.39 -23.42
C GLU A 74 -30.97 33.89 -22.80
N ALA A 75 -30.53 33.32 -21.66
CA ALA A 75 -29.26 33.65 -21.04
C ALA A 75 -28.08 33.27 -21.96
N VAL A 76 -28.10 32.07 -22.55
CA VAL A 76 -27.06 31.60 -23.49
C VAL A 76 -27.00 32.52 -24.72
N ALA A 77 -28.14 32.84 -25.33
CA ALA A 77 -28.20 33.72 -26.49
C ALA A 77 -27.72 35.15 -26.17
N THR A 78 -28.04 35.66 -24.98
CA THR A 78 -27.63 36.99 -24.52
C THR A 78 -26.14 37.05 -24.24
N ILE A 79 -25.60 36.07 -23.50
CA ILE A 79 -24.17 35.97 -23.22
C ILE A 79 -23.36 35.83 -24.52
N ALA A 80 -23.82 34.99 -25.45
CA ALA A 80 -23.14 34.83 -26.74
C ALA A 80 -23.15 36.11 -27.58
N LYS A 81 -24.28 36.84 -27.58
CA LYS A 81 -24.41 38.14 -28.26
C LYS A 81 -23.47 39.18 -27.64
N ASP A 82 -23.45 39.26 -26.32
CA ASP A 82 -22.65 40.26 -25.59
C ASP A 82 -21.15 40.01 -25.76
N ARG A 83 -20.73 38.74 -25.81
CA ARG A 83 -19.31 38.35 -25.95
C ARG A 83 -18.82 38.32 -27.41
N ALA A 84 -19.67 38.02 -28.39
CA ALA A 84 -19.29 37.95 -29.81
C ALA A 84 -19.38 39.31 -30.55
N GLY A 85 -20.01 40.32 -29.96
CA GLY A 85 -20.14 41.66 -30.56
C GLY A 85 -20.95 41.64 -31.88
N THR A 86 -20.40 42.22 -32.96
CA THR A 86 -21.09 42.33 -34.26
C THR A 86 -20.84 41.16 -35.23
N ASP A 87 -20.13 40.09 -34.82
CA ASP A 87 -19.83 38.93 -35.69
C ASP A 87 -20.95 37.87 -35.66
N PRO A 88 -21.76 37.71 -36.73
CA PRO A 88 -22.87 36.76 -36.74
C PRO A 88 -22.42 35.29 -36.80
N ALA A 89 -21.23 35.00 -37.34
CA ALA A 89 -20.72 33.64 -37.44
C ALA A 89 -20.07 33.20 -36.11
N GLY A 90 -19.26 34.07 -35.51
CA GLY A 90 -18.71 33.89 -34.16
C GLY A 90 -19.80 33.75 -33.10
N ARG A 91 -20.87 34.54 -33.20
CA ARG A 91 -22.04 34.43 -32.31
C ARG A 91 -22.68 33.05 -32.36
N ARG A 92 -23.01 32.52 -33.56
CA ARG A 92 -23.63 31.19 -33.69
C ARG A 92 -22.72 30.07 -33.18
N ALA A 93 -21.41 30.19 -33.39
CA ALA A 93 -20.45 29.22 -32.87
C ALA A 93 -20.38 29.26 -31.34
N LEU A 94 -20.43 30.46 -30.75
CA LEU A 94 -20.42 30.66 -29.30
C LEU A 94 -21.72 30.19 -28.64
N GLU A 95 -22.87 30.45 -29.26
CA GLU A 95 -24.17 29.91 -28.85
C GLU A 95 -24.10 28.37 -28.79
N ALA A 96 -23.58 27.72 -29.83
CA ALA A 96 -23.44 26.25 -29.85
C ALA A 96 -22.47 25.72 -28.77
N CYS A 97 -21.36 26.42 -28.49
CA CYS A 97 -20.44 26.05 -27.42
C CYS A 97 -21.07 26.18 -26.03
N LEU A 98 -21.80 27.27 -25.80
CA LEU A 98 -22.50 27.52 -24.53
C LEU A 98 -23.66 26.53 -24.34
N GLU A 99 -24.41 26.21 -25.39
CA GLU A 99 -25.45 25.15 -25.34
C GLU A 99 -24.85 23.78 -24.99
N ALA A 100 -23.70 23.43 -25.59
CA ALA A 100 -23.00 22.19 -25.28
C ALA A 100 -22.52 22.15 -23.83
N ALA A 101 -21.98 23.27 -23.32
CA ALA A 101 -21.56 23.39 -21.92
C ALA A 101 -22.74 23.39 -20.94
N ALA A 102 -23.91 23.88 -21.35
CA ALA A 102 -25.16 23.87 -20.58
C ALA A 102 -25.90 22.52 -20.63
N ALA A 103 -25.43 21.53 -21.40
CA ALA A 103 -26.09 20.23 -21.56
C ALA A 103 -26.42 19.51 -20.22
N PRO A 104 -25.54 19.51 -19.19
CA PRO A 104 -25.88 18.93 -17.88
C PRO A 104 -27.05 19.66 -17.19
N LEU A 105 -27.12 20.99 -17.31
CA LEU A 105 -28.22 21.80 -16.78
C LEU A 105 -29.52 21.55 -17.54
N ILE A 106 -29.44 21.43 -18.87
CA ILE A 106 -30.57 21.04 -19.72
C ILE A 106 -31.11 19.66 -19.30
N GLY A 107 -30.22 18.70 -19.04
CA GLY A 107 -30.58 17.37 -18.54
C GLY A 107 -31.26 17.44 -17.17
N ALA A 108 -30.72 18.23 -16.24
CA ALA A 108 -31.31 18.43 -14.92
C ALA A 108 -32.73 19.04 -15.00
N LEU A 109 -32.96 19.98 -15.92
CA LEU A 109 -34.28 20.56 -16.16
C LEU A 109 -35.28 19.54 -16.71
N ALA A 110 -34.85 18.62 -17.58
CA ALA A 110 -35.70 17.53 -18.05
C ALA A 110 -36.08 16.57 -16.91
N VAL A 111 -35.11 16.21 -16.05
CA VAL A 111 -35.36 15.39 -14.86
C VAL A 111 -36.33 16.09 -13.89
N LEU A 112 -36.18 17.41 -13.70
CA LEU A 112 -37.11 18.22 -12.91
C LEU A 112 -38.53 18.21 -13.49
N ALA A 113 -38.69 18.25 -14.81
CA ALA A 113 -39.99 18.15 -15.46
C ALA A 113 -40.67 16.80 -15.14
N THR A 114 -39.93 15.70 -15.28
CA THR A 114 -40.41 14.34 -14.96
C THR A 114 -40.75 14.20 -13.47
N ALA A 115 -39.90 14.68 -12.57
CA ALA A 115 -40.14 14.64 -11.13
C ALA A 115 -41.37 15.48 -10.75
N SER A 116 -41.56 16.63 -11.40
CA SER A 116 -42.73 17.50 -11.17
C SER A 116 -44.03 16.85 -11.65
N ALA A 117 -44.02 16.13 -12.78
CA ALA A 117 -45.17 15.36 -13.26
C ALA A 117 -45.50 14.19 -12.31
N THR A 118 -44.46 13.48 -11.85
CA THR A 118 -44.58 12.36 -10.91
C THR A 118 -45.18 12.82 -9.58
N LEU A 119 -44.70 13.94 -9.03
CA LEU A 119 -45.22 14.54 -7.81
C LEU A 119 -46.70 14.95 -7.94
N ARG A 120 -47.12 15.49 -9.09
CA ARG A 120 -48.54 15.85 -9.34
C ARG A 120 -49.45 14.62 -9.44
N ALA A 121 -48.94 13.51 -9.94
CA ALA A 121 -49.70 12.26 -10.09
C ALA A 121 -49.74 11.40 -8.81
N ALA A 122 -48.80 11.63 -7.87
CA ALA A 122 -48.64 10.80 -6.68
C ALA A 122 -49.74 11.02 -5.63
N GLN A 123 -50.37 9.91 -5.22
CA GLN A 123 -51.29 9.83 -4.08
C GLN A 123 -50.59 9.19 -2.88
N ASN A 124 -51.19 9.29 -1.69
CA ASN A 124 -50.65 8.62 -0.50
C ASN A 124 -50.71 7.09 -0.68
N PRO A 125 -49.65 6.33 -0.32
CA PRO A 125 -48.45 6.75 0.44
C PRO A 125 -47.21 7.12 -0.41
N ALA A 126 -47.25 7.00 -1.74
CA ALA A 126 -46.09 7.24 -2.64
C ALA A 126 -45.66 8.73 -2.72
N ARG A 127 -46.51 9.63 -2.26
CA ARG A 127 -46.33 11.09 -2.30
C ARG A 127 -45.07 11.59 -1.58
N ALA A 128 -44.66 10.95 -0.49
CA ALA A 128 -43.45 11.33 0.24
C ALA A 128 -42.15 11.01 -0.55
N GLY A 129 -42.12 9.88 -1.27
CA GLY A 129 -41.01 9.52 -2.15
C GLY A 129 -40.91 10.46 -3.36
N ALA A 130 -42.04 10.73 -4.01
CA ALA A 130 -42.10 11.67 -5.14
C ALA A 130 -41.68 13.10 -4.74
N TRP A 131 -41.98 13.51 -3.49
CA TRP A 131 -41.50 14.78 -2.94
C TRP A 131 -39.98 14.82 -2.77
N ALA A 132 -39.39 13.74 -2.25
CA ALA A 132 -37.94 13.64 -2.07
C ALA A 132 -37.20 13.63 -3.42
N GLU A 133 -37.72 12.89 -4.41
CA GLU A 133 -37.19 12.88 -5.78
C GLU A 133 -37.28 14.27 -6.44
N TRP A 134 -38.41 14.97 -6.27
CA TRP A 134 -38.55 16.34 -6.76
C TRP A 134 -37.58 17.30 -6.09
N CYS A 135 -37.37 17.19 -4.77
CA CYS A 135 -36.35 17.99 -4.06
C CYS A 135 -34.94 17.70 -4.58
N GLY A 136 -34.61 16.44 -4.85
CA GLY A 136 -33.35 16.04 -5.46
C GLY A 136 -33.17 16.61 -6.87
N ALA A 137 -34.22 16.62 -7.68
CA ALA A 137 -34.19 17.21 -9.02
C ALA A 137 -34.00 18.73 -8.99
N VAL A 138 -34.64 19.43 -8.04
CA VAL A 138 -34.41 20.87 -7.83
C VAL A 138 -32.96 21.14 -7.42
N GLN A 139 -32.39 20.34 -6.50
CA GLN A 139 -30.98 20.46 -6.13
C GLN A 139 -30.06 20.26 -7.33
N ALA A 140 -30.31 19.24 -8.15
CA ALA A 140 -29.51 18.96 -9.34
C ALA A 140 -29.52 20.12 -10.36
N VAL A 141 -30.65 20.83 -10.48
CA VAL A 141 -30.72 22.05 -11.31
C VAL A 141 -29.82 23.16 -10.76
N PHE A 142 -29.87 23.42 -9.45
CA PHE A 142 -28.99 24.40 -8.81
C PHE A 142 -27.50 24.03 -8.94
N ASP A 143 -27.15 22.77 -8.72
CA ASP A 143 -25.77 22.28 -8.83
C ASP A 143 -25.26 22.36 -10.28
N ALA A 144 -26.11 22.02 -11.26
CA ALA A 144 -25.75 22.11 -12.67
C ALA A 144 -25.62 23.56 -13.15
N THR A 145 -26.43 24.50 -12.62
CA THR A 145 -26.26 25.94 -12.88
C THR A 145 -24.94 26.46 -12.27
N ASP A 146 -24.57 26.01 -11.09
CA ASP A 146 -23.29 26.38 -10.45
C ASP A 146 -22.07 25.85 -11.21
N ALA A 147 -22.15 24.61 -11.70
CA ALA A 147 -21.12 24.02 -12.54
C ALA A 147 -20.98 24.76 -13.89
N PHE A 148 -22.11 25.10 -14.53
CA PHE A 148 -22.10 25.87 -15.77
C PHE A 148 -21.51 27.28 -15.58
N TRP A 149 -21.85 27.95 -14.47
CA TRP A 149 -21.30 29.25 -14.11
C TRP A 149 -19.77 29.25 -13.99
N LEU A 150 -19.19 28.20 -13.40
CA LEU A 150 -17.74 28.12 -13.16
C LEU A 150 -16.91 27.85 -14.42
N VAL A 151 -17.50 27.27 -15.46
CA VAL A 151 -16.82 27.00 -16.74
C VAL A 151 -17.13 28.03 -17.82
N LEU A 152 -17.99 29.02 -17.50
CA LEU A 152 -18.51 29.98 -18.48
C LEU A 152 -17.41 30.77 -19.19
N ASP A 153 -16.39 31.21 -18.46
CA ASP A 153 -15.25 31.95 -19.04
C ASP A 153 -14.24 31.07 -19.76
N ASP A 154 -14.13 29.79 -19.39
CA ASP A 154 -13.27 28.82 -20.08
C ASP A 154 -13.84 28.45 -21.45
N VAL A 155 -15.17 28.37 -21.55
CA VAL A 155 -15.90 28.02 -22.78
C VAL A 155 -16.11 29.26 -23.67
N ALA A 156 -16.28 30.44 -23.07
CA ALA A 156 -16.58 31.68 -23.78
C ALA A 156 -15.74 32.88 -23.30
N PRO A 157 -14.43 32.95 -23.51
CA PRO A 157 -13.58 33.99 -22.89
C PRO A 157 -14.01 35.44 -23.19
N ARG A 158 -13.88 36.35 -22.20
CA ARG A 158 -14.29 37.77 -22.33
C ARG A 158 -13.34 38.66 -23.17
N SER A 159 -12.14 38.19 -23.53
CA SER A 159 -11.15 38.99 -24.25
C SER A 159 -10.40 38.19 -25.32
N GLY A 160 -10.49 38.65 -26.58
CA GLY A 160 -9.69 38.17 -27.71
C GLY A 160 -10.56 37.57 -28.83
N GLY A 161 -10.55 38.18 -30.01
CA GLY A 161 -11.38 37.80 -31.15
C GLY A 161 -11.30 36.31 -31.47
N PHE A 162 -12.42 35.62 -31.31
CA PHE A 162 -12.59 34.20 -31.58
C PHE A 162 -12.43 33.93 -33.09
N ARG A 163 -11.29 33.35 -33.50
CA ARG A 163 -11.12 32.78 -34.85
C ARG A 163 -10.36 31.45 -34.74
N LEU A 164 -11.06 30.33 -34.92
CA LEU A 164 -10.46 29.02 -35.17
C LEU A 164 -11.16 28.31 -36.36
N PRO A 165 -10.40 27.55 -37.18
CA PRO A 165 -10.89 26.95 -38.41
C PRO A 165 -11.71 25.67 -38.15
N SER A 166 -12.73 25.48 -38.98
CA SER A 166 -13.87 24.56 -38.83
C SER A 166 -13.55 23.05 -38.70
N ALA A 167 -12.29 22.63 -38.87
CA ALA A 167 -11.89 21.21 -38.82
C ALA A 167 -11.64 20.69 -37.39
N VAL A 168 -11.20 21.56 -36.46
CA VAL A 168 -10.96 21.19 -35.04
C VAL A 168 -12.28 20.98 -34.29
N VAL A 169 -13.31 21.73 -34.68
CA VAL A 169 -14.64 21.69 -34.06
C VAL A 169 -15.39 20.42 -34.43
N LEU A 170 -15.29 19.93 -35.68
CA LEU A 170 -15.93 18.68 -36.09
C LEU A 170 -15.32 17.44 -35.39
N LEU A 171 -14.01 17.43 -35.11
CA LEU A 171 -13.37 16.34 -34.37
C LEU A 171 -13.73 16.38 -32.87
N ALA A 172 -13.77 17.58 -32.27
CA ALA A 172 -14.23 17.77 -30.90
C ALA A 172 -15.72 17.43 -30.71
N ILE A 173 -16.57 17.75 -31.69
CA ILE A 173 -18.00 17.39 -31.71
C ILE A 173 -18.18 15.88 -31.90
N SER A 174 -17.37 15.21 -32.72
CA SER A 174 -17.43 13.75 -32.91
C SER A 174 -17.02 12.99 -31.64
N LEU A 175 -16.05 13.51 -30.89
CA LEU A 175 -15.63 12.98 -29.58
C LEU A 175 -16.60 13.33 -28.43
N ALA A 176 -17.29 14.48 -28.51
CA ALA A 176 -18.29 14.89 -27.53
C ALA A 176 -19.65 14.18 -27.75
N LEU A 177 -20.04 13.87 -28.98
CA LEU A 177 -21.26 13.11 -29.29
C LEU A 177 -21.13 11.62 -28.95
N ALA A 178 -19.92 11.06 -28.93
CA ALA A 178 -19.65 9.74 -28.37
C ALA A 178 -19.73 9.72 -26.82
N ALA A 179 -19.87 10.88 -26.18
CA ALA A 179 -19.78 11.05 -24.73
C ALA A 179 -21.15 11.16 -24.01
N SER A 180 -22.27 10.81 -24.65
CA SER A 180 -23.57 10.73 -23.95
C SER A 180 -23.82 9.30 -23.45
N GLY A 181 -23.79 9.12 -22.12
CA GLY A 181 -24.28 7.93 -21.41
C GLY A 181 -23.20 7.04 -20.78
N ALA A 182 -22.01 6.93 -21.38
CA ALA A 182 -20.89 6.11 -20.89
C ALA A 182 -19.67 6.93 -20.37
N ALA A 183 -19.72 8.26 -20.46
CA ALA A 183 -18.51 9.10 -20.45
C ALA A 183 -17.99 9.60 -19.08
N ALA A 184 -18.66 9.30 -17.96
CA ALA A 184 -18.20 9.71 -16.63
C ALA A 184 -17.26 8.70 -15.94
N GLN A 185 -16.94 7.58 -16.60
CA GLN A 185 -16.19 6.49 -16.00
C GLN A 185 -14.67 6.58 -16.26
N HIS A 186 -13.93 6.02 -15.31
CA HIS A 186 -12.50 5.76 -15.46
C HIS A 186 -12.32 4.65 -16.49
N VAL A 187 -11.27 4.72 -17.31
CA VAL A 187 -10.95 3.70 -18.30
C VAL A 187 -9.46 3.39 -18.29
N THR A 188 -9.10 2.16 -18.61
CA THR A 188 -7.68 1.78 -18.77
C THR A 188 -7.22 2.13 -20.18
N LEU A 189 -6.17 2.95 -20.29
CA LEU A 189 -5.60 3.40 -21.55
C LEU A 189 -4.18 2.88 -21.74
N ARG A 190 -3.86 2.54 -22.99
CA ARG A 190 -2.51 2.35 -23.49
C ARG A 190 -1.98 3.68 -24.03
N VAL A 191 -0.85 4.11 -23.47
CA VAL A 191 -0.14 5.34 -23.85
C VAL A 191 1.21 4.96 -24.48
N PRO A 192 1.34 4.95 -25.82
CA PRO A 192 2.57 4.62 -26.51
C PRO A 192 3.61 5.75 -26.43
N GLY A 193 4.89 5.39 -26.53
CA GLY A 193 5.98 6.36 -26.73
C GLY A 193 6.33 7.27 -25.53
N VAL A 194 5.69 7.09 -24.38
CA VAL A 194 5.94 7.87 -23.15
C VAL A 194 6.56 6.98 -22.08
N ARG A 195 7.48 7.51 -21.26
CA ARG A 195 8.04 6.81 -20.11
C ARG A 195 7.06 6.82 -18.93
N ALA A 196 6.96 5.70 -18.21
CA ALA A 196 6.12 5.59 -17.02
C ALA A 196 6.43 6.68 -15.98
N ASP A 197 7.73 6.92 -15.70
CA ASP A 197 8.19 7.96 -14.78
C ASP A 197 7.68 9.37 -15.14
N SER A 198 7.57 9.69 -16.43
CA SER A 198 7.08 10.99 -16.90
C SER A 198 5.59 11.16 -16.60
N LEU A 199 4.79 10.11 -16.80
CA LEU A 199 3.36 10.12 -16.50
C LEU A 199 3.12 10.14 -14.99
N ILE A 200 3.92 9.40 -14.21
CA ILE A 200 3.88 9.44 -12.74
C ILE A 200 4.22 10.85 -12.23
N ALA A 201 5.29 11.46 -12.75
CA ALA A 201 5.69 12.82 -12.38
C ALA A 201 4.62 13.86 -12.77
N ALA A 202 3.88 13.62 -13.87
CA ALA A 202 2.73 14.40 -14.26
C ALA A 202 1.45 14.07 -13.46
N GLY A 203 1.50 13.13 -12.51
CA GLY A 203 0.36 12.80 -11.63
C GLY A 203 -0.72 11.94 -12.30
N PHE A 204 -0.39 11.16 -13.32
CA PHE A 204 -1.27 10.13 -13.86
C PHE A 204 -1.18 8.84 -13.05
N ASP A 205 -2.30 8.12 -12.96
CA ASP A 205 -2.39 6.81 -12.32
C ASP A 205 -1.84 5.72 -13.25
N VAL A 206 -0.51 5.57 -13.22
CA VAL A 206 0.22 4.52 -13.96
C VAL A 206 0.08 3.19 -13.26
N VAL A 207 -0.46 2.20 -13.96
CA VAL A 207 -0.86 0.91 -13.40
C VAL A 207 -0.12 -0.27 -14.02
N GLY A 208 0.69 -0.02 -15.05
CA GLY A 208 1.57 -1.02 -15.62
C GLY A 208 2.26 -0.56 -16.89
N THR A 209 2.98 -1.48 -17.50
CA THR A 209 3.66 -1.28 -18.78
C THR A 209 3.52 -2.53 -19.63
N GLU A 210 3.32 -2.35 -20.93
CA GLU A 210 3.34 -3.40 -21.94
C GLU A 210 4.41 -3.05 -23.00
N PRO A 211 4.82 -3.99 -23.87
CA PRO A 211 5.78 -3.68 -24.93
C PRO A 211 5.35 -2.43 -25.72
N GLY A 212 6.18 -1.38 -25.66
CA GLY A 212 5.99 -0.11 -26.37
C GLY A 212 4.99 0.88 -25.75
N ALA A 213 4.33 0.57 -24.62
CA ALA A 213 3.30 1.45 -24.03
C ALA A 213 3.23 1.39 -22.49
N VAL A 214 2.79 2.50 -21.89
CA VAL A 214 2.43 2.59 -20.47
C VAL A 214 0.93 2.40 -20.34
N LEU A 215 0.49 1.63 -19.33
CA LEU A 215 -0.92 1.49 -18.97
C LEU A 215 -1.26 2.49 -17.87
N ILE A 216 -2.32 3.26 -18.07
CA ILE A 216 -2.87 4.16 -17.05
C ILE A 216 -4.35 3.89 -16.84
N VAL A 217 -4.87 4.19 -15.66
CA VAL A 217 -6.31 4.39 -15.47
C VAL A 217 -6.58 5.90 -15.53
N ALA A 218 -7.43 6.31 -16.46
CA ALA A 218 -7.67 7.72 -16.75
C ALA A 218 -9.12 8.10 -16.48
N SER A 219 -9.32 9.16 -15.69
CA SER A 219 -10.59 9.88 -15.61
C SER A 219 -10.85 10.65 -16.90
N PRO A 220 -12.08 11.15 -17.13
CA PRO A 220 -12.35 12.07 -18.25
C PRO A 220 -11.41 13.30 -18.27
N ARG A 221 -11.05 13.81 -17.09
CA ARG A 221 -10.08 14.90 -16.95
C ARG A 221 -8.68 14.47 -17.39
N ASP A 222 -8.23 13.29 -17.00
CA ASP A 222 -6.90 12.79 -17.38
C ASP A 222 -6.78 12.57 -18.88
N ARG A 223 -7.86 12.13 -19.53
CA ARG A 223 -7.91 12.03 -21.00
C ARG A 223 -7.71 13.40 -21.67
N ALA A 224 -8.38 14.44 -21.16
CA ALA A 224 -8.18 15.80 -21.64
C ALA A 224 -6.74 16.30 -21.39
N ARG A 225 -6.18 16.01 -20.21
CA ARG A 225 -4.79 16.37 -19.86
C ARG A 225 -3.76 15.72 -20.78
N LEU A 226 -3.95 14.46 -21.17
CA LEU A 226 -3.08 13.77 -22.14
C LEU A 226 -3.05 14.50 -23.49
N VAL A 227 -4.21 14.91 -24.00
CA VAL A 227 -4.32 15.65 -25.26
C VAL A 227 -3.59 16.99 -25.18
N THR A 228 -3.77 17.74 -24.08
CA THR A 228 -3.05 19.01 -23.86
C THR A 228 -1.53 18.82 -23.76
N GLN A 229 -1.06 17.65 -23.33
CA GLN A 229 0.36 17.30 -23.29
C GLN A 229 0.90 16.78 -24.64
N GLY A 230 0.11 16.84 -25.72
CA GLY A 230 0.53 16.41 -27.05
C GLY A 230 0.49 14.89 -27.26
N VAL A 231 -0.08 14.12 -26.33
CA VAL A 231 -0.30 12.68 -26.50
C VAL A 231 -1.57 12.50 -27.32
N THR A 232 -1.42 12.35 -28.64
CA THR A 232 -2.54 12.25 -29.58
C THR A 232 -2.93 10.80 -29.91
N GLU A 233 -2.06 9.84 -29.65
CA GLU A 233 -2.33 8.42 -29.82
C GLU A 233 -2.54 7.77 -28.45
N VAL A 234 -3.78 7.40 -28.15
CA VAL A 234 -4.11 6.50 -27.04
C VAL A 234 -5.09 5.46 -27.53
N THR A 235 -4.87 4.22 -27.14
CA THR A 235 -5.83 3.15 -27.42
C THR A 235 -6.41 2.66 -26.11
N SER A 236 -7.70 2.33 -26.10
CA SER A 236 -8.24 1.54 -25.00
C SER A 236 -7.41 0.25 -24.92
N SER A 237 -6.93 -0.11 -23.73
CA SER A 237 -6.08 -1.30 -23.57
C SER A 237 -6.81 -2.60 -23.93
N ARG A 238 -8.12 -2.52 -24.11
CA ARG A 238 -8.95 -3.53 -24.77
C ARG A 238 -9.83 -2.83 -25.79
N GLY A 239 -9.89 -3.36 -27.03
CA GLY A 239 -11.08 -3.14 -27.86
C GLY A 239 -12.29 -3.51 -27.02
N GLU A 240 -13.37 -2.75 -27.10
CA GLU A 240 -14.60 -2.94 -26.33
C GLU A 240 -14.98 -4.45 -26.27
N LEU A 241 -14.46 -5.17 -25.27
CA LEU A 241 -15.24 -6.16 -24.58
C LEU A 241 -16.22 -5.32 -23.83
N VAL A 242 -17.25 -4.92 -24.59
CA VAL A 242 -18.54 -4.47 -24.15
C VAL A 242 -18.76 -5.14 -22.80
N ALA A 243 -18.67 -4.38 -21.72
CA ALA A 243 -19.42 -4.74 -20.54
C ALA A 243 -20.86 -4.78 -21.04
N PRO A 244 -21.49 -5.95 -21.22
CA PRO A 244 -22.90 -5.97 -21.53
C PRO A 244 -23.55 -5.50 -20.22
N GLY A 245 -23.94 -4.23 -20.18
CA GLY A 245 -24.79 -3.66 -19.13
C GLY A 245 -24.31 -3.81 -17.69
N LEU A 246 -23.56 -2.83 -17.18
CA LEU A 246 -23.63 -2.49 -15.75
C LEU A 246 -24.60 -1.33 -15.47
N ALA A 247 -25.20 -0.76 -16.52
CA ALA A 247 -26.17 0.33 -16.41
C ALA A 247 -27.63 -0.15 -16.26
N ASN A 248 -27.92 -1.46 -16.39
CA ASN A 248 -29.26 -2.00 -16.17
C ASN A 248 -29.18 -3.43 -15.60
N ALA A 249 -29.84 -3.63 -14.46
CA ALA A 249 -29.83 -4.79 -13.57
C ALA A 249 -28.59 -4.90 -12.66
N GLN A 250 -28.85 -5.18 -11.38
CA GLN A 250 -27.87 -5.68 -10.41
C GLN A 250 -27.06 -6.81 -11.04
N ALA A 251 -25.88 -6.54 -11.61
CA ALA A 251 -25.11 -7.59 -12.27
C ALA A 251 -24.66 -8.61 -11.22
N VAL A 252 -25.24 -9.80 -11.31
CA VAL A 252 -24.93 -10.92 -10.44
C VAL A 252 -23.59 -11.50 -10.88
N THR A 253 -22.50 -10.95 -10.35
CA THR A 253 -21.21 -11.63 -10.30
C THR A 253 -21.34 -12.95 -9.52
N ALA A 254 -20.68 -14.01 -9.96
CA ALA A 254 -20.71 -15.32 -9.34
C ALA A 254 -19.89 -15.38 -8.05
N VAL A 255 -18.72 -14.75 -8.01
CA VAL A 255 -17.79 -14.79 -6.86
C VAL A 255 -17.71 -13.44 -6.16
N TYR A 256 -17.42 -12.39 -6.92
CA TYR A 256 -17.37 -11.04 -6.38
C TYR A 256 -18.72 -10.61 -5.83
N ARG A 257 -18.73 -9.78 -4.79
CA ARG A 257 -19.96 -9.38 -4.11
C ARG A 257 -19.86 -7.92 -3.70
N SER A 258 -20.92 -7.16 -3.91
CA SER A 258 -20.98 -5.77 -3.42
C SER A 258 -20.99 -5.72 -1.90
N PHE A 259 -20.78 -4.55 -1.31
CA PHE A 259 -20.81 -4.44 0.15
C PHE A 259 -22.23 -4.57 0.69
N ASP A 260 -23.19 -3.93 -0.01
CA ASP A 260 -24.53 -3.67 0.51
C ASP A 260 -25.60 -4.71 0.15
N ASP A 261 -25.33 -5.61 -0.81
CA ASP A 261 -26.33 -6.58 -1.27
C ASP A 261 -26.85 -7.42 -0.07
N PRO A 262 -28.18 -7.44 0.17
CA PRO A 262 -28.75 -8.01 1.38
C PRO A 262 -28.72 -9.55 1.42
N VAL A 263 -28.44 -10.21 0.29
CA VAL A 263 -28.46 -11.67 0.17
C VAL A 263 -27.04 -12.22 0.08
N ARG A 264 -26.22 -11.64 -0.79
CA ARG A 264 -24.88 -12.14 -1.12
C ARG A 264 -23.75 -11.16 -0.81
N GLY A 265 -24.06 -9.94 -0.39
CA GLY A 265 -23.08 -8.89 -0.14
C GLY A 265 -22.13 -9.21 1.00
N ILE A 266 -21.09 -8.39 1.16
CA ILE A 266 -20.06 -8.58 2.20
C ILE A 266 -20.71 -8.66 3.59
N ARG A 267 -21.69 -7.81 3.90
CA ARG A 267 -22.41 -7.86 5.18
C ARG A 267 -23.18 -9.16 5.38
N ALA A 268 -24.00 -9.56 4.40
CA ALA A 268 -24.77 -10.80 4.48
C ALA A 268 -23.87 -12.03 4.60
N TRP A 269 -22.74 -12.04 3.89
CA TRP A 269 -21.71 -13.09 4.01
C TRP A 269 -21.07 -13.11 5.40
N THR A 270 -20.80 -11.93 5.97
CA THR A 270 -20.25 -11.78 7.32
C THR A 270 -21.20 -12.39 8.36
N ASP A 271 -22.48 -12.04 8.29
CA ASP A 271 -23.49 -12.58 9.20
C ASP A 271 -23.58 -14.11 9.08
N SER A 272 -23.56 -14.63 7.85
CA SER A 272 -23.58 -16.06 7.56
C SER A 272 -22.38 -16.82 8.15
N ILE A 273 -21.15 -16.33 7.94
CA ILE A 273 -19.96 -17.02 8.43
C ILE A 273 -19.81 -16.94 9.95
N VAL A 274 -20.22 -15.83 10.58
CA VAL A 274 -20.25 -15.69 12.05
C VAL A 274 -21.28 -16.64 12.66
N ALA A 275 -22.48 -16.71 12.09
CA ALA A 275 -23.53 -17.63 12.57
C ALA A 275 -23.11 -19.10 12.42
N ALA A 276 -22.41 -19.44 11.34
CA ALA A 276 -21.95 -20.79 11.08
C ALA A 276 -20.66 -21.18 11.84
N ASN A 277 -19.92 -20.23 12.42
CA ASN A 277 -18.59 -20.48 12.93
C ASN A 277 -18.28 -19.82 14.28
N PRO A 278 -18.19 -20.58 15.39
CA PRO A 278 -17.95 -20.02 16.72
C PRO A 278 -16.54 -19.44 16.92
N ARG A 279 -15.59 -19.70 16.01
CA ARG A 279 -14.22 -19.15 16.03
C ARG A 279 -14.09 -17.83 15.27
N VAL A 280 -15.14 -17.39 14.59
CA VAL A 280 -15.15 -16.11 13.88
C VAL A 280 -15.96 -15.13 14.70
N THR A 281 -15.31 -14.06 15.15
CA THR A 281 -15.99 -12.88 15.70
C THR A 281 -15.67 -11.68 14.84
N VAL A 282 -16.56 -10.70 14.82
CA VAL A 282 -16.39 -9.51 13.98
C VAL A 282 -16.69 -8.28 14.82
N ASP A 283 -15.74 -7.35 14.81
CA ASP A 283 -15.86 -6.05 15.45
C ASP A 283 -16.08 -4.97 14.39
N THR A 284 -16.88 -3.96 14.74
CA THR A 284 -16.97 -2.72 13.95
C THR A 284 -16.01 -1.72 14.56
N ILE A 285 -14.89 -1.46 13.89
CA ILE A 285 -13.82 -0.59 14.42
C ILE A 285 -14.07 0.91 14.16
N GLY A 286 -15.10 1.21 13.38
CA GLY A 286 -15.49 2.55 12.97
C GLY A 286 -16.53 2.51 11.87
N ARG A 287 -16.79 3.67 11.26
CA ARG A 287 -17.67 3.81 10.11
C ARG A 287 -16.98 4.62 9.01
N SER A 288 -17.30 4.31 7.76
CA SER A 288 -16.91 5.09 6.60
C SER A 288 -17.65 6.43 6.54
N PHE A 289 -17.29 7.27 5.57
CA PHE A 289 -17.92 8.58 5.38
C PHE A 289 -19.44 8.47 5.15
N GLU A 290 -19.89 7.52 4.33
CA GLU A 290 -21.31 7.25 4.03
C GLU A 290 -21.97 6.32 5.09
N GLY A 291 -21.27 6.04 6.19
CA GLY A 291 -21.84 5.38 7.37
C GLY A 291 -21.77 3.85 7.39
N ARG A 292 -21.12 3.21 6.41
CA ARG A 292 -20.93 1.75 6.37
C ARG A 292 -19.97 1.29 7.47
N PRO A 293 -20.22 0.15 8.14
CA PRO A 293 -19.36 -0.34 9.19
C PRO A 293 -18.00 -0.81 8.64
N LEU A 294 -16.93 -0.52 9.38
CA LEU A 294 -15.59 -1.03 9.12
C LEU A 294 -15.41 -2.35 9.87
N LEU A 295 -15.55 -3.47 9.15
CA LEU A 295 -15.62 -4.81 9.73
C LEU A 295 -14.21 -5.42 9.88
N MET A 296 -13.80 -5.68 11.12
CA MET A 296 -12.58 -6.40 11.46
C MET A 296 -12.92 -7.80 11.98
N PHE A 297 -12.49 -8.83 11.27
CA PHE A 297 -12.69 -10.22 11.65
C PHE A 297 -11.58 -10.66 12.58
N LYS A 298 -11.94 -11.33 13.66
CA LYS A 298 -11.02 -12.07 14.52
C LYS A 298 -11.25 -13.56 14.32
N ILE A 299 -10.17 -14.29 14.05
CA ILE A 299 -10.20 -15.76 13.87
C ILE A 299 -9.46 -16.42 15.02
N GLY A 300 -10.15 -17.30 15.76
CA GLY A 300 -9.58 -18.07 16.85
C GLY A 300 -10.28 -17.84 18.19
N PRO A 301 -9.56 -17.95 19.32
CA PRO A 301 -10.13 -17.68 20.64
C PRO A 301 -10.70 -16.27 20.76
N LYS A 302 -11.89 -16.12 21.37
CA LYS A 302 -12.60 -14.83 21.47
C LYS A 302 -11.85 -13.76 22.27
N GLY A 303 -11.21 -14.12 23.38
CA GLY A 303 -10.42 -13.18 24.19
C GLY A 303 -9.06 -12.87 23.55
N ASP A 304 -8.44 -11.76 23.93
CA ASP A 304 -7.04 -11.49 23.60
C ASP A 304 -6.12 -12.16 24.62
N SER A 305 -4.87 -12.42 24.24
CA SER A 305 -3.89 -12.98 25.15
C SER A 305 -2.50 -12.45 24.85
N PRO A 306 -1.74 -12.01 25.86
CA PRO A 306 -0.35 -11.60 25.65
C PRO A 306 0.57 -12.75 25.19
N GLN A 307 0.09 -14.00 25.23
CA GLN A 307 0.79 -15.18 24.70
C GLN A 307 0.50 -15.43 23.22
N ARG A 308 -0.52 -14.79 22.64
CA ARG A 308 -0.90 -14.92 21.23
C ARG A 308 -0.49 -13.64 20.51
N PRO A 309 0.61 -13.65 19.74
CA PRO A 309 1.01 -12.46 19.02
C PRO A 309 -0.04 -12.11 17.96
N ASN A 310 -0.30 -10.81 17.83
CA ASN A 310 -1.21 -10.25 16.85
C ASN A 310 -0.63 -10.38 15.44
N ALA A 311 -1.46 -10.82 14.49
CA ALA A 311 -1.18 -10.80 13.06
C ALA A 311 -2.36 -10.15 12.33
N VAL A 312 -2.08 -9.19 11.45
CA VAL A 312 -3.11 -8.36 10.81
C VAL A 312 -3.04 -8.48 9.30
N PHE A 313 -4.17 -8.76 8.67
CA PHE A 313 -4.35 -8.78 7.23
C PHE A 313 -5.41 -7.76 6.86
N VAL A 314 -5.10 -6.84 5.95
CA VAL A 314 -6.04 -5.82 5.46
C VAL A 314 -6.11 -5.89 3.94
N ALA A 315 -7.25 -5.56 3.37
CA ALA A 315 -7.44 -5.55 1.92
C ALA A 315 -8.38 -4.42 1.49
N THR A 316 -8.37 -4.12 0.19
CA THR A 316 -9.32 -3.19 -0.43
C THR A 316 -9.21 -1.76 0.14
N TYR A 317 -7.97 -1.28 0.29
CA TYR A 317 -7.72 0.16 0.46
C TYR A 317 -8.15 0.93 -0.79
N HIS A 318 -7.83 0.39 -1.97
CA HIS A 318 -8.34 0.90 -3.23
C HIS A 318 -9.56 0.08 -3.66
N ALA A 319 -10.65 0.79 -3.96
CA ALA A 319 -11.96 0.18 -4.17
C ALA A 319 -12.04 -0.78 -5.39
N ARG A 320 -11.32 -0.47 -6.48
CA ARG A 320 -11.32 -1.26 -7.72
C ARG A 320 -10.62 -2.62 -7.63
N GLU A 321 -9.95 -2.93 -6.54
CA GLU A 321 -9.07 -4.11 -6.38
C GLU A 321 -9.84 -5.34 -5.85
N TRP A 322 -10.89 -5.75 -6.56
CA TRP A 322 -11.83 -6.79 -6.09
C TRP A 322 -11.18 -8.14 -5.73
N ALA A 323 -10.13 -8.54 -6.45
CA ALA A 323 -9.42 -9.78 -6.17
C ALA A 323 -8.66 -9.76 -4.82
N ALA A 324 -8.26 -8.58 -4.33
CA ALA A 324 -7.69 -8.43 -2.98
C ALA A 324 -8.75 -8.69 -1.91
N THR A 325 -9.97 -8.16 -2.11
CA THR A 325 -11.12 -8.43 -1.23
C THR A 325 -11.39 -9.92 -1.14
N GLU A 326 -11.51 -10.59 -2.30
CA GLU A 326 -11.82 -12.02 -2.37
C GLU A 326 -10.71 -12.87 -1.75
N THR A 327 -9.44 -12.52 -1.95
CA THR A 327 -8.30 -13.21 -1.32
C THR A 327 -8.38 -13.15 0.21
N ALA A 328 -8.72 -12.00 0.78
CA ALA A 328 -8.90 -11.85 2.22
C ALA A 328 -10.13 -12.62 2.75
N LEU A 329 -11.26 -12.63 2.03
CA LEU A 329 -12.43 -13.44 2.38
C LEU A 329 -12.12 -14.95 2.36
N ARG A 330 -11.32 -15.41 1.39
CA ARG A 330 -10.85 -16.80 1.33
C ARG A 330 -9.90 -17.15 2.46
N LEU A 331 -9.04 -16.22 2.89
CA LEU A 331 -8.21 -16.41 4.08
C LEU A 331 -9.06 -16.57 5.34
N VAL A 332 -10.10 -15.74 5.52
CA VAL A 332 -11.08 -15.91 6.61
C VAL A 332 -11.70 -17.31 6.55
N LYS A 333 -12.21 -17.73 5.38
CA LYS A 333 -12.84 -19.04 5.21
C LYS A 333 -11.88 -20.20 5.49
N TYR A 334 -10.63 -20.11 5.00
CA TYR A 334 -9.61 -21.13 5.23
C TYR A 334 -9.28 -21.28 6.71
N LEU A 335 -8.99 -20.18 7.42
CA LEU A 335 -8.65 -20.20 8.84
C LEU A 335 -9.84 -20.59 9.73
N ALA A 336 -11.06 -20.27 9.28
CA ALA A 336 -12.29 -20.65 9.96
C ALA A 336 -12.66 -22.14 9.77
N ALA A 337 -12.05 -22.87 8.83
CA ALA A 337 -12.42 -24.26 8.53
C ALA A 337 -12.23 -25.21 9.73
N PRO A 338 -13.16 -26.17 10.00
CA PRO A 338 -13.21 -26.97 11.23
C PRO A 338 -11.87 -27.60 11.64
N PRO A 339 -11.55 -27.64 12.95
CA PRO A 339 -10.30 -28.22 13.43
C PRO A 339 -10.23 -29.72 13.11
N GLY A 340 -9.01 -30.26 13.02
CA GLY A 340 -8.71 -31.64 12.68
C GLY A 340 -8.44 -31.90 11.19
N THR A 341 -8.61 -30.90 10.33
CA THR A 341 -8.37 -31.03 8.87
C THR A 341 -6.99 -30.53 8.43
N ASP A 342 -6.36 -29.62 9.18
CA ASP A 342 -5.02 -29.11 8.91
C ASP A 342 -4.34 -28.71 10.23
N ALA A 343 -3.35 -29.50 10.65
CA ALA A 343 -2.66 -29.30 11.93
C ALA A 343 -1.86 -27.99 12.02
N ARG A 344 -1.31 -27.50 10.90
CA ARG A 344 -0.58 -26.22 10.87
C ARG A 344 -1.56 -25.08 11.08
N ARG A 345 -2.64 -25.05 10.30
CA ARG A 345 -3.72 -24.06 10.44
C ARG A 345 -4.29 -24.06 11.86
N ASP A 346 -4.62 -25.22 12.40
CA ASP A 346 -5.24 -25.31 13.72
C ASP A 346 -4.32 -24.80 14.83
N SER A 347 -3.04 -25.14 14.76
CA SER A 347 -2.02 -24.61 15.67
C SER A 347 -1.90 -23.08 15.58
N LEU A 348 -1.90 -22.53 14.36
CA LEU A 348 -1.84 -21.09 14.12
C LEU A 348 -3.06 -20.37 14.70
N VAL A 349 -4.27 -20.83 14.37
CA VAL A 349 -5.54 -20.27 14.86
C VAL A 349 -5.65 -20.34 16.39
N GLN A 350 -5.10 -21.38 17.02
CA GLN A 350 -5.11 -21.50 18.48
C GLN A 350 -4.07 -20.61 19.17
N SER A 351 -2.96 -20.31 18.51
CA SER A 351 -1.78 -19.69 19.13
C SER A 351 -1.49 -18.26 18.65
N ARG A 352 -2.36 -17.66 17.83
CA ARG A 352 -2.27 -16.28 17.34
C ARG A 352 -3.59 -15.55 17.53
N ASP A 353 -3.52 -14.24 17.69
CA ASP A 353 -4.68 -13.37 17.56
C ASP A 353 -4.65 -12.86 16.10
N ILE A 354 -5.48 -13.49 15.23
CA ILE A 354 -5.48 -13.25 13.79
C ILE A 354 -6.62 -12.32 13.42
N TRP A 355 -6.27 -11.19 12.84
CA TRP A 355 -7.21 -10.13 12.48
C TRP A 355 -7.22 -9.93 10.97
N ILE A 356 -8.41 -9.88 10.38
CA ILE A 356 -8.58 -9.74 8.93
C ILE A 356 -9.64 -8.69 8.64
N MET A 357 -9.29 -7.65 7.88
CA MET A 357 -10.22 -6.67 7.34
C MET A 357 -10.30 -6.83 5.81
N PRO A 358 -11.32 -7.52 5.28
CA PRO A 358 -11.45 -7.73 3.84
C PRO A 358 -11.74 -6.44 3.05
N VAL A 359 -12.46 -5.48 3.66
CA VAL A 359 -12.86 -4.23 3.00
C VAL A 359 -12.53 -3.03 3.87
N ALA A 360 -11.37 -2.41 3.64
CA ALA A 360 -10.96 -1.17 4.30
C ALA A 360 -11.73 0.07 3.80
N ASN A 361 -12.09 0.10 2.51
CA ASN A 361 -12.82 1.20 1.86
C ASN A 361 -14.23 0.75 1.40
N PRO A 362 -15.21 0.59 2.31
CA PRO A 362 -16.52 0.02 1.96
C PRO A 362 -17.35 0.93 1.04
N ASP A 363 -17.23 2.25 1.16
CA ASP A 363 -17.99 3.19 0.31
C ASP A 363 -17.47 3.18 -1.12
N GLY A 364 -16.15 3.31 -1.29
CA GLY A 364 -15.52 3.19 -2.60
C GLY A 364 -15.80 1.82 -3.21
N TYR A 365 -15.65 0.74 -2.43
CA TYR A 365 -15.91 -0.62 -2.91
C TYR A 365 -17.35 -0.76 -3.41
N GLN A 366 -18.36 -0.33 -2.64
CA GLN A 366 -19.75 -0.33 -3.11
C GLN A 366 -19.93 0.48 -4.40
N TYR A 367 -19.30 1.65 -4.49
CA TYR A 367 -19.38 2.54 -5.65
C TYR A 367 -18.86 1.87 -6.95
N THR A 368 -17.92 0.92 -6.84
CA THR A 368 -17.45 0.16 -8.00
C THR A 368 -18.46 -0.84 -8.55
N PHE A 369 -19.46 -1.25 -7.76
CA PHE A 369 -20.56 -2.09 -8.24
C PHE A 369 -21.75 -1.27 -8.74
N SER A 370 -21.95 -0.05 -8.21
CA SER A 370 -23.11 0.77 -8.56
C SER A 370 -22.86 1.78 -9.66
N THR A 371 -21.62 2.25 -9.86
CA THR A 371 -21.39 3.48 -10.65
C THR A 371 -20.10 3.49 -11.46
N ASN A 372 -18.94 3.21 -10.86
CA ASN A 372 -17.65 3.32 -11.56
C ASN A 372 -16.69 2.20 -11.13
N ARG A 373 -16.60 1.14 -11.94
CA ARG A 373 -15.83 -0.07 -11.66
C ARG A 373 -14.34 0.19 -11.35
N LEU A 374 -13.76 1.23 -11.94
CA LEU A 374 -12.34 1.56 -11.80
C LEU A 374 -12.09 2.68 -10.76
N TRP A 375 -13.08 3.02 -9.93
CA TRP A 375 -12.92 3.95 -8.81
C TRP A 375 -11.90 3.44 -7.79
N ARG A 376 -10.98 4.31 -7.36
CA ARG A 376 -9.88 3.97 -6.44
C ARG A 376 -10.14 4.45 -5.00
N LYS A 377 -10.51 5.72 -4.84
CA LYS A 377 -10.48 6.49 -3.59
C LYS A 377 -11.65 6.21 -2.63
N THR A 378 -11.67 6.88 -1.47
CA THR A 378 -12.88 6.99 -0.62
C THR A 378 -14.01 7.76 -1.32
N ARG A 379 -15.12 8.02 -0.61
CA ARG A 379 -16.27 8.79 -1.12
C ARG A 379 -16.54 10.10 -0.38
N SER A 380 -15.61 10.56 0.43
CA SER A 380 -15.70 11.84 1.14
C SER A 380 -15.64 13.04 0.18
N PRO A 381 -16.49 14.06 0.32
CA PRO A 381 -16.40 15.31 -0.44
C PRO A 381 -15.10 16.07 -0.14
N GLN A 382 -14.45 16.57 -1.18
CA GLN A 382 -13.19 17.32 -1.09
C GLN A 382 -13.33 18.72 -1.69
N ALA A 383 -12.32 19.57 -1.42
CA ALA A 383 -12.24 20.89 -2.03
C ALA A 383 -12.28 20.80 -3.57
N GLY A 384 -12.78 21.83 -4.23
CA GLY A 384 -12.87 21.81 -5.70
C GLY A 384 -14.01 20.93 -6.25
N GLY A 385 -14.78 20.25 -5.39
CA GLY A 385 -15.86 19.34 -5.83
C GLY A 385 -15.35 17.96 -6.21
N ALA A 386 -14.06 17.71 -5.96
CA ALA A 386 -13.50 16.39 -6.05
C ALA A 386 -14.10 15.48 -4.98
N ILE A 387 -14.07 14.18 -5.22
CA ILE A 387 -14.55 13.17 -4.27
C ILE A 387 -13.41 12.20 -3.99
N GLY A 388 -13.25 11.88 -2.71
CA GLY A 388 -12.39 10.84 -2.21
C GLY A 388 -10.93 11.23 -2.05
N VAL A 389 -10.30 10.55 -1.09
CA VAL A 389 -8.88 10.53 -0.79
C VAL A 389 -8.32 9.14 -1.08
N ASP A 390 -7.08 9.07 -1.54
CA ASP A 390 -6.35 7.82 -1.57
C ASP A 390 -5.95 7.42 -0.14
N MET A 391 -6.65 6.43 0.42
CA MET A 391 -6.39 5.97 1.79
C MET A 391 -4.95 5.51 1.99
N ASN A 392 -4.32 4.94 0.94
CA ASN A 392 -2.94 4.49 1.01
C ASN A 392 -1.93 5.63 0.72
N ARG A 393 -2.38 6.89 0.84
CA ARG A 393 -1.58 8.12 0.93
C ARG A 393 -1.96 8.97 2.15
N ASN A 394 -2.87 8.48 3.01
CA ASN A 394 -3.47 9.25 4.09
C ASN A 394 -2.99 8.85 5.50
N HIS A 395 -2.19 7.79 5.66
CA HIS A 395 -1.66 7.39 6.97
C HIS A 395 -0.66 8.39 7.53
N SER A 396 -0.50 8.44 8.86
CA SER A 396 0.31 9.45 9.54
C SER A 396 1.82 9.38 9.28
N ALA A 397 2.34 8.21 8.87
CA ALA A 397 3.76 8.04 8.59
C ALA A 397 4.13 8.61 7.22
N ASN A 398 5.11 9.53 7.20
CA ASN A 398 5.59 10.20 5.99
C ASN A 398 4.47 10.91 5.20
N TRP A 399 3.35 11.25 5.83
CA TRP A 399 2.24 11.91 5.12
C TRP A 399 2.70 13.22 4.50
N GLY A 400 2.53 13.31 3.18
CA GLY A 400 2.89 14.50 2.42
C GLY A 400 4.35 14.95 2.58
N LEU A 401 5.27 13.99 2.78
CA LEU A 401 6.71 14.22 2.88
C LEU A 401 7.24 15.12 1.76
N ASP A 402 6.76 14.88 0.54
CA ASP A 402 7.00 15.66 -0.66
C ASP A 402 5.82 15.51 -1.64
N ASN A 403 5.95 16.04 -2.86
CA ASN A 403 4.97 15.86 -3.94
C ASN A 403 5.30 14.68 -4.87
N GLN A 404 6.10 13.72 -4.39
CA GLN A 404 6.42 12.49 -5.12
C GLN A 404 5.69 11.32 -4.48
N GLY A 405 5.07 10.48 -5.29
CA GLY A 405 4.33 9.32 -4.79
C GLY A 405 2.94 9.62 -4.23
N SER A 406 2.59 10.87 -3.95
CA SER A 406 1.24 11.31 -3.59
C SER A 406 0.99 12.73 -4.10
N SER A 407 -0.27 13.20 -4.14
CA SER A 407 -0.63 14.52 -4.68
C SER A 407 -1.38 15.38 -3.66
N PRO A 408 -1.17 16.71 -3.62
CA PRO A 408 -2.03 17.65 -2.91
C PRO A 408 -3.25 18.10 -3.72
N ASP A 409 -3.37 17.76 -5.00
CA ASP A 409 -4.53 18.08 -5.84
C ASP A 409 -5.72 17.15 -5.49
N PRO A 410 -6.85 17.68 -4.97
CA PRO A 410 -8.04 16.88 -4.66
C PRO A 410 -8.58 16.04 -5.82
N GLN A 411 -8.35 16.49 -7.05
CA GLN A 411 -8.80 15.81 -8.26
C GLN A 411 -7.83 14.70 -8.72
N SER A 412 -6.69 14.51 -8.04
CA SER A 412 -5.76 13.42 -8.34
C SER A 412 -6.25 12.07 -7.77
N GLU A 413 -5.95 10.98 -8.48
CA GLU A 413 -6.19 9.60 -8.01
C GLU A 413 -5.30 9.21 -6.82
N ILE A 414 -4.16 9.89 -6.64
CA ILE A 414 -3.25 9.72 -5.51
C ILE A 414 -3.33 10.90 -4.53
N TYR A 415 -4.50 11.55 -4.45
CA TYR A 415 -4.73 12.65 -3.53
C TYR A 415 -4.56 12.19 -2.08
N ARG A 416 -3.64 12.82 -1.36
CA ARG A 416 -3.27 12.45 0.03
C ARG A 416 -4.26 12.90 1.09
N GLY A 417 -5.29 13.66 0.72
CA GLY A 417 -6.23 14.28 1.64
C GLY A 417 -5.76 15.65 2.14
N PRO A 418 -6.61 16.39 2.87
CA PRO A 418 -6.28 17.70 3.43
C PRO A 418 -5.35 17.63 4.66
N ALA A 419 -5.30 16.49 5.33
CA ALA A 419 -4.44 16.21 6.48
C ALA A 419 -4.20 14.69 6.60
N ALA A 420 -3.16 14.28 7.31
CA ALA A 420 -2.98 12.89 7.71
C ALA A 420 -4.20 12.40 8.52
N MET A 421 -4.66 11.18 8.26
CA MET A 421 -5.86 10.58 8.86
C MET A 421 -7.12 11.45 8.72
N SER A 422 -7.25 12.19 7.60
CA SER A 422 -8.47 12.95 7.29
C SER A 422 -9.68 12.03 7.13
N GLU A 423 -9.46 10.86 6.53
CA GLU A 423 -10.52 9.89 6.28
C GLU A 423 -10.91 9.15 7.57
N SER A 424 -12.22 9.01 7.79
CA SER A 424 -12.77 8.25 8.92
C SER A 424 -12.25 6.80 8.95
N GLU A 425 -12.09 6.22 7.77
CA GLU A 425 -11.60 4.88 7.51
C GLU A 425 -10.15 4.73 7.94
N THR A 426 -9.26 5.57 7.41
CA THR A 426 -7.83 5.59 7.75
C THR A 426 -7.63 5.84 9.25
N ARG A 427 -8.36 6.80 9.83
CA ARG A 427 -8.28 7.09 11.27
C ARG A 427 -8.69 5.91 12.14
N SER A 428 -9.76 5.20 11.76
CA SER A 428 -10.25 4.02 12.48
C SER A 428 -9.26 2.87 12.41
N ILE A 429 -8.70 2.62 11.22
CA ILE A 429 -7.71 1.55 11.01
C ILE A 429 -6.43 1.83 11.80
N GLU A 430 -5.88 3.06 11.73
CA GLU A 430 -4.67 3.43 12.48
C GLU A 430 -4.89 3.33 13.99
N THR A 431 -6.02 3.85 14.50
CA THR A 431 -6.36 3.76 15.93
C THR A 431 -6.48 2.31 16.41
N TRP A 432 -7.15 1.46 15.61
CA TRP A 432 -7.30 0.05 15.93
C TRP A 432 -5.96 -0.69 15.88
N HIS A 433 -5.13 -0.42 14.86
CA HIS A 433 -3.81 -1.04 14.71
C HIS A 433 -2.88 -0.72 15.87
N LEU A 434 -2.87 0.53 16.34
CA LEU A 434 -2.03 0.95 17.47
C LEU A 434 -2.50 0.40 18.82
N SER A 435 -3.80 0.09 18.95
CA SER A 435 -4.33 -0.58 20.15
C SER A 435 -4.12 -2.11 20.12
N HIS A 436 -3.89 -2.69 18.94
CA HIS A 436 -3.63 -4.11 18.73
C HIS A 436 -2.33 -4.32 17.95
N PRO A 437 -1.18 -3.83 18.46
CA PRO A 437 0.06 -3.78 17.69
C PRO A 437 0.46 -5.17 17.20
N PRO A 438 0.56 -5.39 15.88
CA PRO A 438 0.89 -6.69 15.34
C PRO A 438 2.39 -6.93 15.26
N VAL A 439 2.78 -8.20 15.31
CA VAL A 439 4.14 -8.62 14.98
C VAL A 439 4.34 -8.61 13.46
N VAL A 440 3.33 -9.09 12.72
CA VAL A 440 3.31 -9.12 11.25
C VAL A 440 2.03 -8.46 10.73
N ALA A 441 2.17 -7.69 9.66
CA ALA A 441 1.03 -7.06 8.99
C ALA A 441 1.14 -7.27 7.47
N LEU A 442 0.01 -7.52 6.79
CA LEU A 442 -0.05 -7.65 5.34
C LEU A 442 -1.22 -6.84 4.77
N SER A 443 -0.95 -5.96 3.81
CA SER A 443 -1.96 -5.31 2.97
C SER A 443 -2.05 -6.00 1.62
N TYR A 444 -3.21 -6.57 1.29
CA TYR A 444 -3.50 -7.08 -0.05
C TYR A 444 -3.97 -5.95 -0.96
N HIS A 445 -3.25 -5.79 -2.07
CA HIS A 445 -3.57 -4.91 -3.17
C HIS A 445 -3.59 -5.68 -4.48
N THR A 446 -4.19 -5.11 -5.53
CA THR A 446 -3.96 -5.57 -6.90
C THR A 446 -3.58 -4.37 -7.78
N TYR A 447 -2.77 -4.50 -8.82
CA TYR A 447 -2.08 -5.70 -9.29
C TYR A 447 -0.61 -5.40 -9.57
N SER A 448 0.23 -6.44 -9.62
CA SER A 448 1.55 -6.44 -10.30
C SER A 448 2.33 -7.76 -10.16
N GLY A 449 1.99 -8.60 -9.18
CA GLY A 449 2.79 -9.76 -8.80
C GLY A 449 4.03 -9.36 -7.98
N LEU A 450 3.83 -8.65 -6.86
CA LEU A 450 4.91 -8.14 -6.01
C LEU A 450 4.69 -8.49 -4.53
N VAL A 451 5.78 -8.63 -3.79
CA VAL A 451 5.79 -8.70 -2.32
C VAL A 451 6.67 -7.58 -1.79
N ILE A 452 6.08 -6.41 -1.58
CA ILE A 452 6.83 -5.22 -1.19
C ILE A 452 6.79 -4.97 0.32
N TYR A 453 7.81 -4.30 0.82
CA TYR A 453 7.97 -3.98 2.24
C TYR A 453 8.71 -2.64 2.43
N PRO A 454 8.71 -2.05 3.64
CA PRO A 454 9.31 -0.75 3.88
C PRO A 454 10.81 -0.67 3.52
N PRO A 455 11.31 0.54 3.22
CA PRO A 455 10.54 1.77 3.09
C PRO A 455 9.85 1.92 1.73
N GLY A 456 8.74 2.65 1.69
CA GLY A 456 8.13 3.18 0.46
C GLY A 456 8.51 4.62 0.15
N ALA A 457 8.69 5.44 1.17
CA ALA A 457 8.84 6.89 0.99
C ALA A 457 10.20 7.39 0.49
N VAL A 458 11.27 6.60 0.64
CA VAL A 458 12.65 7.07 0.39
C VAL A 458 13.41 6.10 -0.52
N TYR A 459 13.76 6.55 -1.72
CA TYR A 459 14.61 5.80 -2.65
C TYR A 459 15.94 5.38 -2.00
N GLY A 460 16.36 4.13 -2.26
CA GLY A 460 17.64 3.59 -1.74
C GLY A 460 17.66 3.33 -0.23
N GLY A 461 16.60 3.70 0.50
CA GLY A 461 16.46 3.40 1.90
C GLY A 461 16.29 1.90 2.12
N LEU A 462 17.00 1.31 3.07
CA LEU A 462 16.85 -0.11 3.39
C LEU A 462 16.30 -0.25 4.81
N ALA A 463 15.32 -1.12 5.01
CA ALA A 463 14.82 -1.41 6.35
C ALA A 463 15.96 -1.96 7.25
N ALA A 464 15.92 -1.62 8.54
CA ALA A 464 16.83 -2.23 9.51
C ALA A 464 16.60 -3.75 9.60
N ASP A 465 15.34 -4.19 9.48
CA ASP A 465 14.91 -5.59 9.46
C ASP A 465 15.04 -6.27 8.09
N LEU A 466 15.80 -5.70 7.14
CA LEU A 466 15.97 -6.25 5.79
C LEU A 466 16.29 -7.76 5.76
N PRO A 467 17.14 -8.32 6.64
CA PRO A 467 17.39 -9.76 6.68
C PRO A 467 16.14 -10.59 7.03
N VAL A 468 15.27 -10.07 7.90
CA VAL A 468 13.99 -10.71 8.24
C VAL A 468 13.03 -10.59 7.06
N TYR A 469 12.96 -9.42 6.42
CA TYR A 469 12.17 -9.22 5.20
C TYR A 469 12.60 -10.17 4.06
N LYS A 470 13.91 -10.29 3.78
CA LYS A 470 14.44 -11.24 2.78
C LYS A 470 14.19 -12.70 3.18
N THR A 471 14.07 -13.00 4.46
CA THR A 471 13.71 -14.35 4.94
C THR A 471 12.23 -14.66 4.67
N LEU A 472 11.34 -13.71 4.92
CA LEU A 472 9.89 -13.90 4.79
C LEU A 472 9.39 -13.73 3.35
N ALA A 473 9.80 -12.67 2.65
CA ALA A 473 9.38 -12.38 1.27
C ALA A 473 10.23 -13.10 0.21
N GLY A 474 11.47 -13.46 0.56
CA GLY A 474 12.39 -14.16 -0.34
C GLY A 474 13.24 -13.22 -1.18
N THR A 475 13.69 -13.72 -2.33
CA THR A 475 14.43 -12.95 -3.35
C THR A 475 13.85 -13.22 -4.74
N ASN A 476 14.24 -12.46 -5.76
CA ASN A 476 13.81 -12.71 -7.14
C ASN A 476 14.21 -14.10 -7.70
N LEU A 477 15.12 -14.81 -7.03
CA LEU A 477 15.46 -16.20 -7.36
C LEU A 477 14.53 -17.21 -6.68
N ARG A 478 14.03 -16.86 -5.48
CA ARG A 478 13.14 -17.70 -4.68
C ARG A 478 12.25 -16.80 -3.82
N SER A 479 11.10 -16.46 -4.39
CA SER A 479 10.07 -15.65 -3.74
C SER A 479 9.20 -16.51 -2.82
N ALA A 480 8.56 -15.87 -1.85
CA ALA A 480 7.59 -16.50 -0.98
C ALA A 480 6.24 -16.78 -1.66
N VAL A 481 5.94 -16.06 -2.75
CA VAL A 481 4.69 -16.17 -3.50
C VAL A 481 4.98 -16.59 -4.93
N THR A 482 4.38 -17.68 -5.35
CA THR A 482 4.45 -18.19 -6.73
C THR A 482 3.37 -17.55 -7.60
N ASP A 483 3.50 -17.64 -8.92
CA ASP A 483 2.43 -17.29 -9.85
C ASP A 483 2.19 -18.50 -10.76
N ARG A 484 1.10 -19.23 -10.51
CA ARG A 484 0.68 -20.41 -11.26
C ARG A 484 -0.59 -20.16 -12.05
N LEU A 485 -1.01 -18.90 -12.20
CA LEU A 485 -2.17 -18.61 -13.03
C LEU A 485 -1.88 -18.97 -14.50
N PRO A 486 -2.84 -19.59 -15.20
CA PRO A 486 -2.66 -19.96 -16.60
C PRO A 486 -2.21 -18.78 -17.46
N GLY A 487 -1.19 -19.01 -18.28
CA GLY A 487 -0.66 -18.01 -19.21
C GLY A 487 0.17 -16.90 -18.57
N SER A 488 0.38 -16.88 -17.25
CA SER A 488 1.24 -15.85 -16.64
C SER A 488 2.68 -15.96 -17.17
N PRO A 489 3.29 -14.85 -17.61
CA PRO A 489 4.71 -14.83 -17.99
C PRO A 489 5.63 -14.80 -16.76
N ARG A 490 5.09 -14.71 -15.54
CA ARG A 490 5.83 -14.78 -14.28
C ARG A 490 5.67 -16.17 -13.67
N SER A 491 6.73 -16.63 -13.02
CA SER A 491 6.70 -17.83 -12.19
C SER A 491 6.47 -17.53 -10.70
N SER A 492 6.66 -16.27 -10.30
CA SER A 492 6.59 -15.83 -8.91
C SER A 492 6.48 -14.31 -8.80
N TYR A 493 6.10 -13.84 -7.61
CA TYR A 493 6.05 -12.41 -7.32
C TYR A 493 7.44 -11.88 -7.03
N MET A 494 7.70 -10.61 -7.31
CA MET A 494 9.00 -9.99 -7.05
C MET A 494 9.03 -9.35 -5.66
N PRO A 495 9.92 -9.81 -4.76
CA PRO A 495 10.07 -9.19 -3.46
C PRO A 495 11.05 -8.02 -3.49
N GLY A 496 10.79 -6.97 -2.71
CA GLY A 496 11.71 -5.85 -2.56
C GLY A 496 11.16 -4.69 -1.72
N PRO A 497 11.99 -3.70 -1.38
CA PRO A 497 11.50 -2.44 -0.82
C PRO A 497 10.44 -1.79 -1.72
N SER A 498 9.40 -1.20 -1.14
CA SER A 498 8.27 -0.60 -1.86
C SER A 498 8.72 0.50 -2.83
N TRP A 499 9.77 1.28 -2.51
CA TRP A 499 10.31 2.28 -3.43
C TRP A 499 10.88 1.70 -4.73
N MET A 500 11.17 0.38 -4.80
CA MET A 500 11.62 -0.27 -6.04
C MET A 500 10.52 -0.42 -7.08
N LEU A 501 9.25 -0.26 -6.67
CA LEU A 501 8.15 -0.07 -7.58
C LEU A 501 8.10 1.41 -8.01
N TYR A 502 7.85 2.29 -7.03
CA TYR A 502 8.00 3.75 -7.08
C TYR A 502 7.86 4.31 -5.66
N THR A 503 8.32 5.53 -5.39
CA THR A 503 8.15 6.14 -4.06
C THR A 503 6.69 6.37 -3.72
N THR A 504 6.31 6.11 -2.48
CA THR A 504 4.96 6.36 -1.93
C THR A 504 5.06 6.92 -0.53
N ASN A 505 4.19 7.88 -0.19
CA ASN A 505 4.20 8.51 1.12
C ASN A 505 2.78 8.53 1.72
N GLY A 506 2.66 8.37 3.05
CA GLY A 506 1.36 8.20 3.72
C GLY A 506 0.71 6.83 3.55
N GLU A 507 1.48 5.76 3.31
CA GLU A 507 0.97 4.42 3.03
C GLU A 507 0.99 3.49 4.27
N TYR A 508 0.13 2.45 4.27
CA TYR A 508 -0.13 1.60 5.43
C TYR A 508 1.11 0.83 5.91
N THR A 509 1.93 0.30 5.01
CA THR A 509 3.05 -0.59 5.32
C THR A 509 4.18 0.16 6.03
N ASP A 510 4.54 1.36 5.58
CA ASP A 510 5.43 2.31 6.24
C ASP A 510 4.85 2.76 7.60
N PHE A 511 3.54 3.02 7.68
CA PHE A 511 2.87 3.33 8.95
C PHE A 511 2.99 2.19 9.96
N ALA A 512 2.53 1.00 9.60
CA ALA A 512 2.53 -0.17 10.47
C ALA A 512 3.95 -0.46 10.96
N SER A 513 4.93 -0.43 10.05
CA SER A 513 6.33 -0.66 10.41
C SER A 513 6.90 0.44 11.30
N SER A 514 6.73 1.71 10.95
CA SER A 514 7.38 2.81 11.68
C SER A 514 6.72 3.13 13.02
N LYS A 515 5.39 3.01 13.14
CA LYS A 515 4.64 3.39 14.34
C LYS A 515 4.42 2.24 15.32
N SER A 516 4.32 1.00 14.85
CA SER A 516 4.11 -0.18 15.72
C SER A 516 5.30 -1.14 15.80
N GLY A 517 6.29 -1.00 14.91
CA GLY A 517 7.41 -1.94 14.81
C GLY A 517 7.09 -3.23 14.05
N ALA A 518 5.88 -3.35 13.49
CA ALA A 518 5.45 -4.53 12.74
C ALA A 518 6.37 -4.83 11.54
N LEU A 519 6.56 -6.11 11.26
CA LEU A 519 7.04 -6.57 9.97
C LEU A 519 5.87 -6.49 8.98
N ALA A 520 5.71 -5.29 8.41
CA ALA A 520 4.63 -4.99 7.49
C ALA A 520 5.02 -5.26 6.04
N PHE A 521 4.08 -5.79 5.26
CA PHE A 521 4.21 -6.14 3.85
C PHE A 521 2.99 -5.63 3.07
N THR A 522 3.18 -5.38 1.79
CA THR A 522 2.10 -5.25 0.81
C THR A 522 2.32 -6.30 -0.28
N THR A 523 1.28 -7.07 -0.60
CA THR A 523 1.28 -7.90 -1.80
C THR A 523 0.46 -7.21 -2.87
N GLU A 524 1.09 -6.89 -4.00
CA GLU A 524 0.38 -6.54 -5.22
C GLU A 524 0.08 -7.85 -5.94
N LEU A 525 -1.13 -8.40 -5.75
CA LEU A 525 -1.53 -9.66 -6.35
C LEU A 525 -1.34 -9.61 -7.88
N THR A 526 -1.00 -10.73 -8.51
CA THR A 526 -0.94 -10.79 -9.97
C THR A 526 -2.34 -10.54 -10.54
N SER A 527 -2.41 -9.84 -11.67
CA SER A 527 -3.69 -9.68 -12.36
C SER A 527 -4.04 -10.89 -13.21
N GLY A 528 -3.18 -11.90 -13.35
CA GLY A 528 -3.31 -12.97 -14.35
C GLY A 528 -3.13 -12.46 -15.79
N TYR A 529 -3.17 -13.38 -16.76
CA TYR A 529 -2.90 -13.08 -18.17
C TYR A 529 -3.86 -13.83 -19.11
N ALA A 530 -4.26 -13.20 -20.23
CA ALA A 530 -5.03 -13.82 -21.30
C ALA A 530 -4.52 -13.38 -22.68
N ALA A 531 -4.32 -14.36 -23.58
CA ALA A 531 -3.96 -14.26 -25.01
C ALA A 531 -2.75 -13.37 -25.37
N SER A 532 -2.70 -12.12 -24.92
CA SER A 532 -1.65 -11.13 -25.19
C SER A 532 -1.53 -10.00 -24.14
N GLY A 533 -2.27 -10.03 -23.02
CA GLY A 533 -2.25 -8.95 -22.03
C GLY A 533 -2.73 -9.33 -20.63
N TYR A 534 -2.52 -8.41 -19.69
CA TYR A 534 -2.89 -8.59 -18.29
C TYR A 534 -4.39 -8.36 -18.01
N TYR A 535 -4.92 -9.11 -17.05
CA TYR A 535 -6.08 -8.78 -16.19
C TYR A 535 -6.36 -7.28 -15.97
N GLY A 536 -5.34 -6.60 -15.46
CA GLY A 536 -5.53 -5.33 -14.78
C GLY A 536 -6.38 -5.49 -13.50
N PHE A 537 -7.14 -4.44 -13.16
CA PHE A 537 -8.09 -4.47 -12.03
C PHE A 537 -9.33 -5.32 -12.32
N GLU A 538 -9.55 -5.71 -13.57
CA GLU A 538 -10.70 -6.50 -14.03
C GLU A 538 -10.34 -7.99 -14.10
N PHE A 539 -9.77 -8.50 -12.99
CA PHE A 539 -9.50 -9.92 -12.83
C PHE A 539 -10.81 -10.73 -13.00
N PRO A 540 -10.83 -11.81 -13.81
CA PRO A 540 -12.05 -12.54 -14.12
C PRO A 540 -12.83 -12.97 -12.88
N ASP A 541 -14.16 -12.88 -12.95
CA ASP A 541 -15.07 -13.42 -11.96
C ASP A 541 -15.20 -14.95 -12.12
N ASP A 542 -14.07 -15.65 -11.96
CA ASP A 542 -13.93 -17.08 -12.17
C ASP A 542 -13.51 -17.77 -10.85
N PRO A 543 -14.32 -18.71 -10.32
CA PRO A 543 -14.02 -19.38 -9.06
C PRO A 543 -12.68 -20.12 -9.02
N ALA A 544 -12.25 -20.71 -10.14
CA ALA A 544 -11.03 -21.52 -10.21
C ALA A 544 -9.78 -20.63 -10.31
N LEU A 545 -9.84 -19.56 -11.10
CA LEU A 545 -8.75 -18.57 -11.16
C LEU A 545 -8.56 -17.86 -9.83
N LEU A 546 -9.65 -17.46 -9.17
CA LEU A 546 -9.60 -16.83 -7.84
C LEU A 546 -9.11 -17.81 -6.75
N GLU A 547 -9.45 -19.09 -6.86
CA GLU A 547 -8.89 -20.12 -5.97
C GLU A 547 -7.39 -20.29 -6.19
N GLN A 548 -6.93 -20.38 -7.44
CA GLN A 548 -5.50 -20.50 -7.74
C GLN A 548 -4.72 -19.27 -7.24
N LEU A 549 -5.27 -18.06 -7.44
CA LEU A 549 -4.68 -16.82 -6.92
C LEU A 549 -4.52 -16.85 -5.39
N PHE A 550 -5.56 -17.33 -4.68
CA PHE A 550 -5.52 -17.50 -3.23
C PHE A 550 -4.48 -18.56 -2.82
N GLN A 551 -4.47 -19.73 -3.48
CA GLN A 551 -3.53 -20.82 -3.17
C GLN A 551 -2.07 -20.44 -3.41
N ASP A 552 -1.80 -19.57 -4.38
CA ASP A 552 -0.46 -19.05 -4.61
C ASP A 552 0.04 -18.12 -3.49
N ASN A 553 -0.88 -17.40 -2.82
CA ASN A 553 -0.57 -16.45 -1.75
C ASN A 553 -0.67 -17.04 -0.33
N LEU A 554 -1.46 -18.10 -0.15
CA LEU A 554 -1.72 -18.73 1.14
C LEU A 554 -0.42 -19.18 1.86
N PRO A 555 0.57 -19.83 1.21
CA PRO A 555 1.80 -20.25 1.88
C PRO A 555 2.56 -19.09 2.53
N PHE A 556 2.60 -17.92 1.89
CA PHE A 556 3.23 -16.73 2.45
C PHE A 556 2.46 -16.20 3.66
N ALA A 557 1.12 -16.13 3.60
CA ALA A 557 0.29 -15.75 4.73
C ALA A 557 0.51 -16.67 5.95
N LEU A 558 0.65 -17.99 5.73
CA LEU A 558 0.95 -18.95 6.80
C LEU A 558 2.37 -18.79 7.36
N ASP A 559 3.36 -18.50 6.52
CA ASP A 559 4.73 -18.20 6.97
C ASP A 559 4.76 -16.93 7.85
N LEU A 560 3.99 -15.90 7.52
CA LEU A 560 3.85 -14.71 8.37
C LEU A 560 3.23 -15.05 9.74
N LEU A 561 2.15 -15.83 9.74
CA LEU A 561 1.50 -16.28 10.98
C LEU A 561 2.45 -17.12 11.86
N ASP A 562 3.24 -18.00 11.26
CA ASP A 562 4.25 -18.78 12.00
C ASP A 562 5.34 -17.87 12.57
N ALA A 563 5.87 -16.97 11.75
CA ALA A 563 6.92 -16.03 12.11
C ALA A 563 6.52 -15.10 13.25
N ALA A 564 5.22 -14.77 13.40
CA ALA A 564 4.73 -13.86 14.42
C ALA A 564 5.14 -14.21 15.87
N ARG A 565 5.55 -15.46 16.14
CA ARG A 565 6.08 -15.86 17.46
C ARG A 565 7.52 -15.41 17.69
N ASP A 566 8.39 -15.57 16.70
CA ASP A 566 9.80 -15.18 16.76
C ASP A 566 10.35 -14.97 15.34
N PRO A 567 10.14 -13.78 14.74
CA PRO A 567 10.50 -13.54 13.35
C PRO A 567 12.01 -13.64 13.09
N ALA A 568 12.83 -13.33 14.09
CA ALA A 568 14.29 -13.37 13.96
C ALA A 568 14.84 -14.80 13.97
N ALA A 569 14.17 -15.74 14.65
CA ALA A 569 14.56 -17.15 14.67
C ALA A 569 13.85 -18.00 13.60
N PHE A 570 12.82 -17.46 12.94
CA PHE A 570 11.99 -18.20 12.00
C PHE A 570 12.77 -18.70 10.77
N VAL A 571 12.40 -19.90 10.32
CA VAL A 571 12.88 -20.50 9.07
C VAL A 571 11.68 -20.61 8.14
N SER A 572 11.68 -19.84 7.06
CA SER A 572 10.56 -19.80 6.13
C SER A 572 10.49 -21.07 5.30
N ALA A 573 9.30 -21.70 5.26
CA ALA A 573 9.09 -22.89 4.43
C ALA A 573 9.04 -22.51 2.94
N THR A 574 8.49 -21.34 2.61
CA THR A 574 8.39 -20.86 1.23
C THR A 574 9.76 -20.52 0.64
N THR A 575 10.58 -19.77 1.37
CA THR A 575 11.89 -19.30 0.88
C THR A 575 13.06 -20.22 1.24
N ALA A 576 12.89 -21.15 2.19
CA ALA A 576 13.94 -21.91 2.88
C ALA A 576 15.09 -21.04 3.43
N ARG A 577 14.79 -19.79 3.77
CA ARG A 577 15.75 -18.87 4.38
C ARG A 577 15.55 -18.83 5.89
N ARG A 578 16.62 -18.43 6.56
CA ARG A 578 16.63 -18.02 7.97
C ARG A 578 17.38 -16.71 8.09
N THR A 579 16.98 -15.89 9.06
CA THR A 579 17.68 -14.64 9.34
C THR A 579 19.08 -14.92 9.86
N SER A 580 20.09 -14.34 9.20
CA SER A 580 21.46 -14.35 9.72
C SER A 580 21.56 -13.41 10.93
N PRO A 581 22.12 -13.85 12.07
CA PRO A 581 22.28 -13.00 13.25
C PRO A 581 23.12 -11.75 12.98
N LEU A 582 24.07 -11.85 12.04
CA LEU A 582 24.88 -10.74 11.58
C LEU A 582 24.90 -10.78 10.04
N THR A 583 24.66 -9.63 9.42
CA THR A 583 24.72 -9.48 7.96
C THR A 583 25.62 -8.32 7.60
N VAL A 584 26.63 -8.56 6.77
CA VAL A 584 27.49 -7.50 6.24
C VAL A 584 26.85 -6.98 4.95
N GLU A 585 26.52 -5.69 4.92
CA GLU A 585 25.97 -5.00 3.75
C GLU A 585 27.06 -4.26 2.96
N SER A 586 28.12 -3.80 3.64
CA SER A 586 29.27 -3.21 2.97
C SER A 586 30.53 -3.20 3.84
N ALA A 587 31.70 -3.18 3.19
CA ALA A 587 33.00 -2.95 3.82
C ALA A 587 33.63 -1.58 3.44
N SER A 588 33.12 -0.90 2.43
CA SER A 588 33.60 0.39 1.91
C SER A 588 32.46 1.10 1.13
N PRO A 589 32.43 2.44 1.02
CA PRO A 589 33.30 3.39 1.71
C PRO A 589 32.94 3.48 3.19
N GLU A 590 31.84 2.84 3.62
CA GLU A 590 31.42 2.72 5.01
C GLU A 590 31.25 1.22 5.31
N ILE A 591 31.66 0.79 6.50
CA ILE A 591 31.30 -0.55 6.99
C ILE A 591 29.85 -0.49 7.43
N ARG A 592 29.00 -1.32 6.80
CA ARG A 592 27.58 -1.45 7.12
C ARG A 592 27.30 -2.88 7.56
N VAL A 593 26.87 -3.03 8.81
CA VAL A 593 26.57 -4.32 9.39
C VAL A 593 25.22 -4.29 10.09
N ILE A 594 24.36 -5.24 9.76
CA ILE A 594 23.11 -5.47 10.47
C ILE A 594 23.38 -6.44 11.62
N VAL A 595 22.95 -6.05 12.81
CA VAL A 595 23.09 -6.81 14.06
C VAL A 595 21.74 -6.91 14.79
N PRO A 596 21.59 -7.81 15.78
CA PRO A 596 20.38 -7.87 16.59
C PRO A 596 20.22 -6.59 17.43
N THR A 597 18.99 -6.10 17.58
CA THR A 597 18.70 -4.85 18.29
C THR A 597 19.28 -4.80 19.71
N LEU A 598 19.15 -5.90 20.46
CA LEU A 598 19.64 -5.99 21.84
C LEU A 598 21.16 -5.82 21.97
N ALA A 599 21.90 -6.12 20.91
CA ALA A 599 23.35 -6.05 20.90
C ALA A 599 23.85 -4.68 20.42
N ALA A 600 23.07 -3.99 19.58
CA ALA A 600 23.49 -2.83 18.79
C ALA A 600 24.10 -1.67 19.58
N THR A 601 23.56 -1.34 20.76
CA THR A 601 24.02 -0.19 21.57
C THR A 601 25.34 -0.44 22.31
N THR A 602 25.80 -1.70 22.33
CA THR A 602 27.04 -2.10 23.01
C THR A 602 28.12 -2.55 22.02
N MET A 603 27.84 -2.43 20.73
CA MET A 603 28.76 -2.85 19.68
C MET A 603 29.89 -1.84 19.51
N SER A 604 31.03 -2.31 19.04
CA SER A 604 32.12 -1.48 18.50
C SER A 604 32.54 -2.02 17.14
N ILE A 605 32.82 -1.13 16.20
CA ILE A 605 33.43 -1.48 14.91
C ILE A 605 34.92 -1.10 15.00
N ALA A 606 35.80 -2.00 14.56
CA ALA A 606 37.22 -1.70 14.41
C ALA A 606 37.75 -2.26 13.09
N ALA A 607 38.63 -1.52 12.43
CA ALA A 607 39.40 -1.99 11.28
C ALA A 607 40.89 -1.87 11.60
N ASN A 608 41.48 -0.70 11.36
CA ASN A 608 42.83 -0.32 11.82
C ASN A 608 42.76 0.42 13.16
N GLY A 609 42.02 -0.15 14.12
CA GLY A 609 41.62 0.52 15.36
C GLY A 609 40.13 0.88 15.41
N PRO A 610 39.64 1.42 16.54
CA PRO A 610 38.23 1.72 16.75
C PRO A 610 37.72 2.78 15.78
N LEU A 611 36.52 2.55 15.22
CA LEU A 611 35.82 3.49 14.37
C LEU A 611 34.60 4.04 15.10
N THR A 612 34.36 5.35 14.98
CA THR A 612 33.06 5.92 15.33
C THR A 612 32.00 5.35 14.39
N PHE A 613 30.81 5.11 14.92
CA PHE A 613 29.69 4.61 14.13
C PHE A 613 28.38 5.24 14.60
N ARG A 614 27.36 5.15 13.74
CA ARG A 614 25.98 5.50 14.05
C ARG A 614 25.07 4.30 13.89
N LEU A 615 23.95 4.30 14.61
CA LEU A 615 22.84 3.39 14.38
C LEU A 615 21.90 4.04 13.36
N ASP A 616 21.53 3.31 12.32
CA ASP A 616 20.75 3.86 11.21
C ASP A 616 19.29 4.18 11.60
N SER A 617 18.76 3.51 12.62
CA SER A 617 17.45 3.83 13.20
C SER A 617 17.40 3.48 14.68
N THR A 618 16.87 4.39 15.49
CA THR A 618 16.57 4.17 16.91
C THR A 618 15.12 3.77 17.16
N ALA A 619 14.30 3.66 16.10
CA ALA A 619 12.87 3.36 16.21
C ALA A 619 12.60 2.06 16.97
N GLY A 620 11.62 2.10 17.88
CA GLY A 620 11.22 0.95 18.69
C GLY A 620 10.69 -0.21 17.84
N GLY A 621 10.66 -1.41 18.43
CA GLY A 621 10.00 -2.59 17.85
C GLY A 621 10.76 -3.34 16.75
N LYS A 622 11.88 -2.83 16.22
CA LYS A 622 12.69 -3.58 15.23
C LYS A 622 13.51 -4.70 15.86
N TYR A 623 13.70 -5.79 15.10
CA TYR A 623 14.44 -6.98 15.51
C TYR A 623 15.94 -6.83 15.28
N THR A 624 16.31 -6.07 14.26
CA THR A 624 17.70 -5.75 13.94
C THR A 624 17.95 -4.24 13.87
N ARG A 625 19.23 -3.90 13.87
CA ARG A 625 19.76 -2.54 13.74
C ARG A 625 20.89 -2.57 12.73
N ARG A 626 20.95 -1.56 11.87
CA ARG A 626 22.11 -1.32 11.01
C ARG A 626 23.08 -0.39 11.74
N ILE A 627 24.33 -0.83 11.82
CA ILE A 627 25.45 -0.04 12.30
C ILE A 627 26.24 0.43 11.08
N ILE A 628 26.53 1.73 11.02
CA ILE A 628 27.24 2.37 9.91
C ILE A 628 28.46 3.09 10.48
N SER A 629 29.65 2.67 10.08
CA SER A 629 30.89 3.33 10.48
C SER A 629 31.04 4.71 9.84
N ALA A 630 31.93 5.54 10.37
CA ALA A 630 32.53 6.61 9.60
C ALA A 630 33.20 6.05 8.33
N PRO A 631 33.41 6.88 7.28
CA PRO A 631 34.06 6.44 6.07
C PRO A 631 35.43 5.80 6.34
N VAL A 632 35.74 4.72 5.62
CA VAL A 632 36.97 3.93 5.73
C VAL A 632 37.54 3.70 4.34
N ALA A 633 38.86 3.78 4.23
CA ALA A 633 39.56 3.35 3.02
C ALA A 633 39.69 1.83 3.03
N ARG A 634 39.20 1.17 1.97
CA ARG A 634 39.25 -0.28 1.66
C ARG A 634 40.09 -1.12 2.67
N PRO A 635 39.52 -1.48 3.84
CA PRO A 635 40.28 -2.09 4.91
C PRO A 635 40.63 -3.55 4.58
N ALA A 636 41.77 -4.05 5.04
CA ALA A 636 42.14 -5.46 4.87
C ALA A 636 41.31 -6.42 5.76
N ALA A 637 40.80 -5.92 6.88
CA ALA A 637 39.89 -6.62 7.77
C ALA A 637 39.11 -5.62 8.61
N PHE A 638 37.98 -6.06 9.16
CA PHE A 638 37.27 -5.34 10.21
C PHE A 638 36.64 -6.33 11.19
N SER A 639 36.29 -5.84 12.37
CA SER A 639 35.66 -6.61 13.43
C SER A 639 34.47 -5.86 14.00
N VAL A 640 33.48 -6.62 14.44
CA VAL A 640 32.32 -6.14 15.17
C VAL A 640 32.30 -6.89 16.49
N THR A 641 32.41 -6.17 17.61
CA THR A 641 32.51 -6.74 18.96
C THR A 641 31.38 -6.23 19.85
N GLY A 642 30.75 -7.10 20.65
CA GLY A 642 29.67 -6.73 21.57
C GLY A 642 29.18 -7.90 22.44
N ILE A 643 28.02 -7.76 23.11
CA ILE A 643 27.53 -8.72 24.14
C ILE A 643 27.55 -10.17 23.62
N GLY A 644 28.57 -10.93 24.02
CA GLY A 644 28.70 -12.36 23.74
C GLY A 644 29.74 -12.77 22.71
N GLY A 645 30.49 -11.84 22.08
CA GLY A 645 31.62 -12.24 21.23
C GLY A 645 32.14 -11.17 20.27
N ALA A 646 33.11 -11.57 19.45
CA ALA A 646 33.66 -10.78 18.37
C ALA A 646 33.45 -11.54 17.04
N ALA A 647 32.99 -10.83 16.02
CA ALA A 647 32.95 -11.33 14.66
C ALA A 647 34.01 -10.59 13.85
N THR A 648 34.97 -11.33 13.29
CA THR A 648 36.04 -10.79 12.46
C THR A 648 35.80 -11.14 11.00
N PHE A 649 35.98 -10.15 10.14
CA PHE A 649 35.76 -10.23 8.72
C PHE A 649 37.06 -9.87 8.01
N ARG A 650 37.60 -10.81 7.22
CA ARG A 650 38.77 -10.58 6.37
C ARG A 650 38.28 -10.13 5.01
N VAL A 651 38.74 -8.98 4.55
CA VAL A 651 38.39 -8.47 3.21
C VAL A 651 39.39 -9.10 2.23
N LEU A 652 38.92 -10.10 1.48
CA LEU A 652 39.74 -10.89 0.58
C LEU A 652 40.08 -10.12 -0.70
N ALA A 653 39.15 -9.30 -1.17
CA ALA A 653 39.34 -8.37 -2.28
C ALA A 653 38.28 -7.25 -2.21
N VAL A 654 38.65 -6.07 -2.69
CA VAL A 654 37.73 -4.98 -3.02
C VAL A 654 38.11 -4.46 -4.39
N ALA A 655 37.14 -4.32 -5.28
CA ALA A 655 37.37 -3.79 -6.62
C ALA A 655 36.14 -3.01 -7.10
N GLY A 656 36.36 -1.94 -7.87
CA GLY A 656 35.33 -1.17 -8.57
C GLY A 656 35.71 -1.00 -10.03
N ALA A 657 35.44 0.17 -10.60
CA ALA A 657 35.86 0.54 -11.96
C ALA A 657 37.08 1.49 -11.99
N GLU A 658 37.83 1.55 -10.88
CA GLU A 658 38.99 2.43 -10.76
C GLU A 658 40.17 1.94 -11.60
N THR A 659 41.03 2.85 -12.07
CA THR A 659 42.17 2.51 -12.94
C THR A 659 43.20 1.60 -12.26
N ALA A 660 43.25 1.59 -10.93
CA ALA A 660 44.09 0.70 -10.14
C ALA A 660 43.47 -0.70 -9.97
N ASP A 661 42.18 -0.87 -10.26
CA ASP A 661 41.47 -2.14 -10.12
C ASP A 661 41.64 -2.97 -11.39
N ALA A 662 42.35 -4.10 -11.29
CA ALA A 662 42.63 -5.00 -12.41
C ALA A 662 41.92 -6.36 -12.26
N GLY A 663 41.88 -7.14 -13.35
CA GLY A 663 41.35 -8.51 -13.34
C GLY A 663 39.86 -8.65 -13.66
N TRP A 664 39.19 -7.56 -14.05
CA TRP A 664 37.84 -7.59 -14.61
C TRP A 664 37.86 -8.11 -16.05
N THR A 665 36.88 -8.94 -16.40
CA THR A 665 36.57 -9.29 -17.78
C THR A 665 35.21 -8.69 -18.13
N LEU A 666 35.11 -7.95 -19.23
CA LEU A 666 33.89 -7.23 -19.57
C LEU A 666 33.48 -7.46 -21.03
N SER A 667 32.18 -7.48 -21.25
CA SER A 667 31.51 -7.48 -22.55
C SER A 667 30.25 -6.64 -22.41
N GLY A 668 30.15 -5.50 -23.09
CA GLY A 668 28.99 -4.60 -23.04
C GLY A 668 28.92 -3.67 -21.81
N PHE A 669 29.77 -3.87 -20.80
CA PHE A 669 29.96 -2.92 -19.70
C PHE A 669 31.09 -1.92 -20.01
N ALA A 670 31.03 -0.72 -19.44
CA ALA A 670 32.08 0.29 -19.50
C ALA A 670 32.14 1.12 -18.20
N PRO A 671 33.26 1.79 -17.89
CA PRO A 671 33.33 2.73 -16.78
C PRO A 671 32.40 3.94 -16.99
N ASP A 672 31.68 4.34 -15.96
CA ASP A 672 30.82 5.52 -15.89
C ASP A 672 31.36 6.46 -14.81
N SER A 673 31.82 7.65 -15.22
CA SER A 673 32.36 8.69 -14.34
C SER A 673 31.31 9.66 -13.79
N VAL A 674 30.08 9.61 -14.31
CA VAL A 674 28.99 10.49 -13.90
C VAL A 674 28.36 9.96 -12.61
N PHE A 675 28.22 8.65 -12.53
CA PHE A 675 27.58 7.97 -11.40
C PHE A 675 28.56 7.00 -10.76
N SER A 676 29.19 7.43 -9.67
CA SER A 676 30.04 6.59 -8.82
C SER A 676 29.66 6.76 -7.35
N LYS A 677 29.95 5.74 -6.56
CA LYS A 677 29.66 5.68 -5.12
C LYS A 677 30.95 5.68 -4.29
N SER A 678 31.94 4.91 -4.72
CA SER A 678 33.19 4.67 -3.99
C SER A 678 34.39 4.91 -4.88
N GLY A 679 34.58 6.17 -5.29
CA GLY A 679 35.69 6.58 -6.13
C GLY A 679 35.24 7.52 -7.24
N ARG A 680 35.86 7.39 -8.41
CA ARG A 680 35.54 8.20 -9.58
C ARG A 680 34.68 7.47 -10.58
N PHE A 681 34.72 6.14 -10.62
CA PHE A 681 34.04 5.35 -11.65
C PHE A 681 33.19 4.24 -11.05
N ALA A 682 32.06 3.95 -11.69
CA ALA A 682 31.34 2.69 -11.54
C ALA A 682 31.34 1.91 -12.87
N TRP A 683 31.03 0.62 -12.84
CA TRP A 683 30.71 -0.11 -14.06
C TRP A 683 29.27 0.17 -14.49
N PHE A 684 29.03 0.37 -15.78
CA PHE A 684 27.71 0.53 -16.36
C PHE A 684 27.52 -0.37 -17.58
N GLY A 685 26.39 -1.06 -17.64
CA GLY A 685 25.99 -1.86 -18.81
C GLY A 685 24.47 -1.96 -18.92
N ILE A 686 23.96 -2.06 -20.15
CA ILE A 686 22.53 -2.34 -20.43
C ILE A 686 22.37 -3.78 -20.95
N SER A 687 23.41 -4.32 -21.58
CA SER A 687 23.50 -5.71 -22.03
C SER A 687 24.92 -6.24 -21.82
N GLY A 688 25.06 -7.55 -21.80
CA GLY A 688 26.36 -8.22 -21.72
C GLY A 688 26.76 -8.61 -20.29
N THR A 689 28.04 -8.85 -20.08
CA THR A 689 28.58 -9.45 -18.85
C THR A 689 29.76 -8.67 -18.29
N LEU A 690 29.86 -8.65 -16.97
CA LEU A 690 30.98 -8.12 -16.20
C LEU A 690 31.40 -9.19 -15.19
N GLU A 691 32.61 -9.71 -15.34
CA GLU A 691 33.17 -10.72 -14.45
C GLU A 691 34.19 -10.07 -13.51
N SER A 692 34.01 -10.34 -12.22
CA SER A 692 34.91 -9.90 -11.17
C SER A 692 36.29 -10.54 -11.30
N PRO A 693 37.32 -9.95 -10.68
CA PRO A 693 38.57 -10.66 -10.39
C PRO A 693 38.32 -11.97 -9.64
N LYS A 694 39.19 -12.95 -9.87
CA LYS A 694 39.16 -14.25 -9.18
C LYS A 694 39.79 -14.11 -7.80
N VAL A 695 39.13 -14.65 -6.78
CA VAL A 695 39.59 -14.60 -5.39
C VAL A 695 39.80 -16.00 -4.87
N THR A 696 41.02 -16.31 -4.42
CA THR A 696 41.31 -17.56 -3.72
C THR A 696 40.88 -17.45 -2.27
N VAL A 697 39.96 -18.29 -1.85
CA VAL A 697 39.47 -18.34 -0.47
C VAL A 697 40.47 -19.11 0.40
N PRO A 698 40.97 -18.52 1.50
CA PRO A 698 41.86 -19.20 2.43
C PRO A 698 41.29 -20.49 3.02
N ALA A 699 42.16 -21.43 3.39
CA ALA A 699 41.74 -22.71 3.96
C ALA A 699 41.05 -22.60 5.34
N ASP A 700 41.23 -21.49 6.05
CA ASP A 700 40.58 -21.18 7.34
C ASP A 700 39.18 -20.55 7.18
N ILE A 701 38.76 -20.20 5.96
CA ILE A 701 37.50 -19.50 5.68
C ILE A 701 36.60 -20.39 4.83
N ASP A 702 35.43 -20.75 5.35
CA ASP A 702 34.44 -21.53 4.58
C ASP A 702 33.23 -20.71 4.14
N THR A 703 33.09 -19.47 4.64
CA THR A 703 31.97 -18.59 4.32
C THR A 703 32.47 -17.24 3.83
N VAL A 704 31.94 -16.79 2.70
CA VAL A 704 32.25 -15.50 2.08
C VAL A 704 30.96 -14.76 1.76
N SER A 705 30.88 -13.48 2.12
CA SER A 705 29.85 -12.56 1.62
C SER A 705 30.37 -11.77 0.43
N LEU A 706 29.55 -11.69 -0.61
CA LEU A 706 29.66 -10.64 -1.62
C LEU A 706 28.78 -9.48 -1.17
N ALA A 707 29.36 -8.29 -1.06
CA ALA A 707 28.65 -7.02 -0.89
C ALA A 707 29.03 -6.08 -2.02
N TYR A 708 28.07 -5.34 -2.56
CA TYR A 708 28.30 -4.39 -3.64
C TYR A 708 27.30 -3.25 -3.62
N TRP A 709 27.70 -2.11 -4.17
CA TRP A 709 26.80 -1.01 -4.43
C TRP A 709 26.17 -1.17 -5.80
N THR A 710 24.87 -0.90 -5.87
CA THR A 710 24.14 -0.99 -7.12
C THR A 710 23.11 0.12 -7.28
N MET A 711 22.90 0.50 -8.53
CA MET A 711 21.86 1.41 -9.02
C MET A 711 21.40 0.85 -10.36
N HIS A 712 20.09 0.85 -10.64
CA HIS A 712 19.58 0.36 -11.92
C HIS A 712 18.24 0.99 -12.28
N SER A 713 17.89 0.98 -13.56
CA SER A 713 16.63 1.54 -14.05
C SER A 713 15.87 0.50 -14.86
N GLY A 714 14.91 -0.15 -14.23
CA GLY A 714 13.94 -1.05 -14.87
C GLY A 714 12.52 -0.69 -14.45
N SER A 715 11.55 -1.47 -14.95
CA SER A 715 10.17 -1.35 -14.49
C SER A 715 9.97 -2.27 -13.29
N GLY A 716 9.33 -1.77 -12.23
CA GLY A 716 8.81 -2.60 -11.14
C GLY A 716 7.65 -3.50 -11.58
N PHE A 717 7.08 -3.25 -12.76
CA PHE A 717 5.91 -3.97 -13.26
C PHE A 717 6.24 -5.12 -14.19
N THR A 718 7.48 -5.32 -14.64
CA THR A 718 7.82 -6.35 -15.65
C THR A 718 8.98 -7.24 -15.21
N ALA A 719 8.97 -8.49 -15.69
CA ALA A 719 10.03 -9.46 -15.36
C ALA A 719 11.34 -9.18 -16.12
N GLU A 720 11.22 -8.53 -17.28
CA GLU A 720 12.33 -7.98 -18.04
C GLU A 720 12.07 -6.47 -18.24
N PRO A 721 13.11 -5.63 -18.30
CA PRO A 721 14.52 -6.01 -18.24
C PRO A 721 14.98 -6.48 -16.85
N SER A 722 16.04 -7.29 -16.81
CA SER A 722 16.59 -7.85 -15.58
C SER A 722 18.12 -7.90 -15.55
N GLY A 723 18.67 -8.06 -14.35
CA GLY A 723 20.08 -8.32 -14.10
C GLY A 723 20.27 -9.67 -13.44
N ARG A 724 21.36 -10.37 -13.73
CA ARG A 724 21.68 -11.68 -13.14
C ARG A 724 23.04 -11.65 -12.45
N VAL A 725 23.13 -12.26 -11.28
CA VAL A 725 24.39 -12.48 -10.55
C VAL A 725 24.66 -13.98 -10.53
N ASP A 726 25.73 -14.38 -11.18
CA ASP A 726 26.20 -15.77 -11.25
C ASP A 726 27.47 -15.94 -10.40
N LEU A 727 27.57 -17.06 -9.70
CA LEU A 727 28.72 -17.46 -8.88
C LEU A 727 29.48 -18.59 -9.57
N SER A 728 30.81 -18.48 -9.59
CA SER A 728 31.72 -19.59 -9.83
C SER A 728 32.45 -19.99 -8.55
N LYS A 729 32.60 -21.29 -8.31
CA LYS A 729 33.39 -21.86 -7.21
C LYS A 729 34.67 -22.58 -7.67
N ASP A 730 35.00 -22.47 -8.96
CA ASP A 730 36.10 -23.17 -9.62
C ASP A 730 36.92 -22.22 -10.53
N GLY A 731 36.96 -20.94 -10.18
CA GLY A 731 37.78 -19.95 -10.89
C GLY A 731 37.26 -19.61 -12.29
N GLY A 732 35.95 -19.67 -12.50
CA GLY A 732 35.25 -19.25 -13.72
C GLY A 732 34.93 -20.37 -14.71
N ALA A 733 35.19 -21.64 -14.37
CA ALA A 733 34.90 -22.77 -15.26
C ALA A 733 33.40 -23.11 -15.29
N THR A 734 32.74 -23.08 -14.14
CA THR A 734 31.28 -23.25 -14.02
C THR A 734 30.62 -22.07 -13.32
N TRP A 735 29.38 -21.79 -13.71
CA TRP A 735 28.61 -20.64 -13.24
C TRP A 735 27.21 -21.08 -12.81
N THR A 736 26.78 -20.63 -11.63
CA THR A 736 25.43 -20.88 -11.11
C THR A 736 24.78 -19.57 -10.73
N THR A 737 23.55 -19.33 -11.17
CA THR A 737 22.80 -18.13 -10.79
C THR A 737 22.48 -18.13 -9.30
N VAL A 738 22.87 -17.06 -8.62
CA VAL A 738 22.68 -16.87 -7.18
C VAL A 738 21.89 -15.60 -6.84
N GLY A 739 21.64 -14.74 -7.83
CA GLY A 739 20.84 -13.52 -7.66
C GLY A 739 20.21 -13.05 -8.96
N ILE A 740 19.06 -12.39 -8.83
CA ILE A 740 18.37 -11.72 -9.93
C ILE A 740 17.98 -10.32 -9.45
N GLN A 741 18.32 -9.31 -10.24
CA GLN A 741 17.99 -7.91 -10.01
C GLN A 741 16.85 -7.50 -10.93
N ARG A 742 15.80 -6.90 -10.35
CA ARG A 742 14.63 -6.34 -11.04
C ARG A 742 14.17 -5.08 -10.32
N GLY A 743 13.26 -4.33 -10.93
CA GLY A 743 12.66 -3.13 -10.38
C GLY A 743 13.34 -1.83 -10.79
N PHE A 744 12.98 -0.75 -10.10
CA PHE A 744 13.48 0.59 -10.36
C PHE A 744 14.30 1.09 -9.16
N ALA A 745 15.61 1.27 -9.33
CA ALA A 745 16.49 1.76 -8.28
C ALA A 745 17.39 2.90 -8.76
N PRO A 746 16.83 4.12 -8.89
CA PRO A 746 17.52 5.27 -9.48
C PRO A 746 18.58 5.88 -8.55
N VAL A 747 18.93 5.22 -7.45
CA VAL A 747 19.93 5.67 -6.46
C VAL A 747 20.76 4.49 -5.98
N TRP A 748 21.96 4.79 -5.45
CA TRP A 748 22.84 3.77 -4.88
C TRP A 748 22.28 3.15 -3.60
N TYR A 749 22.21 1.82 -3.58
CA TYR A 749 21.99 1.01 -2.38
C TYR A 749 22.93 -0.20 -2.39
N THR A 750 23.09 -0.83 -1.23
CA THR A 750 23.90 -2.05 -1.10
C THR A 750 23.05 -3.29 -1.34
N ASP A 751 23.59 -4.25 -2.10
CA ASP A 751 23.04 -5.61 -2.14
C ASP A 751 24.16 -6.65 -1.99
N GLY A 752 23.78 -7.90 -1.79
CA GLY A 752 24.74 -8.95 -1.50
C GLY A 752 24.14 -10.29 -1.16
N LEU A 753 25.03 -11.28 -1.06
CA LEU A 753 24.70 -12.64 -0.66
C LEU A 753 25.86 -13.27 0.12
N THR A 754 25.54 -14.28 0.92
CA THR A 754 26.53 -15.03 1.71
C THR A 754 26.56 -16.48 1.25
N ILE A 755 27.75 -17.02 1.03
CA ILE A 755 27.99 -18.33 0.43
C ILE A 755 28.85 -19.17 1.37
N GLY A 756 28.42 -20.39 1.67
CA GLY A 756 29.21 -21.40 2.39
C GLY A 756 29.86 -22.45 1.48
N GLY A 757 30.70 -23.31 2.07
CA GLY A 757 31.35 -24.43 1.37
C GLY A 757 32.34 -23.95 0.31
N VAL A 758 33.10 -22.89 0.61
CA VAL A 758 34.06 -22.26 -0.30
C VAL A 758 35.52 -22.37 0.17
N ARG A 759 35.79 -23.13 1.24
CA ARG A 759 37.14 -23.36 1.74
C ARG A 759 38.12 -23.81 0.65
N GLY A 760 39.22 -23.07 0.50
CA GLY A 760 40.29 -23.38 -0.46
C GLY A 760 39.90 -23.23 -1.94
N LYS A 761 38.69 -22.73 -2.24
CA LYS A 761 38.19 -22.59 -3.61
C LYS A 761 38.62 -21.26 -4.23
N SER A 762 38.67 -21.21 -5.56
CA SER A 762 38.76 -19.96 -6.30
C SER A 762 37.35 -19.52 -6.70
N ILE A 763 36.92 -18.36 -6.22
CA ILE A 763 35.58 -17.82 -6.46
C ILE A 763 35.63 -16.60 -7.38
N ALA A 764 34.58 -16.42 -8.18
CA ALA A 764 34.36 -15.23 -9.00
C ALA A 764 32.86 -15.01 -9.20
N PHE A 765 32.47 -13.78 -9.53
CA PHE A 765 31.10 -13.42 -9.85
C PHE A 765 30.99 -12.84 -11.25
N ARG A 766 29.90 -13.17 -11.92
CA ARG A 766 29.53 -12.60 -13.22
C ARG A 766 28.20 -11.87 -13.06
N PHE A 767 28.22 -10.60 -13.39
CA PHE A 767 27.05 -9.73 -13.46
C PHE A 767 26.62 -9.66 -14.92
N THR A 768 25.38 -10.04 -15.21
CA THR A 768 24.83 -10.03 -16.57
C THR A 768 23.69 -9.03 -16.64
N ALA A 769 23.80 -8.01 -17.50
CA ALA A 769 22.70 -7.11 -17.79
C ALA A 769 21.87 -7.68 -18.96
N ASN A 770 20.56 -7.76 -18.81
CA ASN A 770 19.63 -8.19 -19.84
C ASN A 770 18.59 -7.09 -20.11
N GLY A 771 19.00 -6.08 -20.86
CA GLY A 771 18.19 -4.89 -21.13
C GLY A 771 18.01 -3.98 -19.91
N LEU A 772 18.63 -4.30 -18.76
CA LEU A 772 18.55 -3.52 -17.53
C LEU A 772 19.74 -2.56 -17.49
N PRO A 773 19.55 -1.24 -17.66
CA PRO A 773 20.57 -0.25 -17.33
C PRO A 773 21.02 -0.44 -15.89
N TRP A 774 22.21 -1.00 -15.71
CA TRP A 774 22.71 -1.45 -14.43
C TRP A 774 24.09 -0.84 -14.17
N ARG A 775 24.18 -0.16 -13.03
CA ARG A 775 25.42 0.31 -12.45
C ARG A 775 25.82 -0.55 -11.26
N LEU A 776 27.10 -0.90 -11.25
CA LEU A 776 27.74 -1.67 -10.20
C LEU A 776 28.99 -0.91 -9.76
N ASP A 777 29.09 -0.61 -8.49
CA ASP A 777 30.29 -0.01 -7.91
C ASP A 777 30.73 -0.81 -6.69
N GLU A 778 32.02 -0.75 -6.43
CA GLU A 778 32.73 -1.34 -5.31
C GLU A 778 32.14 -2.67 -4.82
N ILE A 779 32.63 -3.75 -5.42
CA ILE A 779 32.37 -5.10 -4.93
C ILE A 779 33.40 -5.47 -3.86
N ALA A 780 32.97 -6.14 -2.81
CA ALA A 780 33.81 -6.62 -1.74
C ALA A 780 33.55 -8.11 -1.47
N PHE A 781 34.64 -8.88 -1.41
CA PHE A 781 34.67 -10.29 -1.01
C PHE A 781 35.07 -10.37 0.45
N ILE A 782 34.14 -10.74 1.32
CA ILE A 782 34.29 -10.60 2.76
C ILE A 782 34.24 -12.00 3.37
N GLY A 783 35.40 -12.52 3.76
CA GLY A 783 35.55 -13.80 4.43
C GLY A 783 35.21 -13.72 5.92
N HIS A 784 34.44 -14.69 6.39
CA HIS A 784 34.02 -14.78 7.79
C HIS A 784 35.06 -15.59 8.57
N ALA A 785 36.04 -14.90 9.17
CA ALA A 785 37.17 -15.53 9.86
C ALA A 785 36.92 -15.52 11.37
N GLY A 786 36.85 -16.70 12.01
CA GLY A 786 36.71 -16.79 13.47
C GLY A 786 35.43 -16.11 13.99
N VAL A 787 34.31 -16.22 13.26
CA VAL A 787 33.00 -15.75 13.74
C VAL A 787 32.55 -16.65 14.90
N VAL A 788 33.05 -16.34 16.08
CA VAL A 788 32.55 -16.89 17.34
C VAL A 788 31.47 -15.96 17.83
N LEU A 789 30.30 -16.06 17.18
CA LEU A 789 29.08 -15.65 17.85
C LEU A 789 28.80 -16.78 18.82
N THR A 790 29.27 -16.68 20.07
CA THR A 790 28.57 -17.38 21.15
C THR A 790 27.14 -16.95 20.96
N ALA A 791 26.25 -17.90 20.59
CA ALA A 791 24.87 -17.59 20.26
C ALA A 791 24.41 -16.58 21.30
N VAL A 792 24.03 -15.39 20.85
CA VAL A 792 23.38 -14.43 21.73
C VAL A 792 22.07 -15.12 22.06
N THR A 793 22.09 -15.99 23.05
CA THR A 793 20.94 -16.55 23.72
C THR A 793 20.30 -15.35 24.39
N SER A 794 19.59 -14.54 23.61
CA SER A 794 18.86 -13.34 23.98
C SER A 794 19.32 -12.74 25.32
N SER A 795 20.49 -12.09 25.33
CA SER A 795 21.04 -11.51 26.54
C SER A 795 20.21 -10.29 26.95
N GLY A 796 19.78 -10.27 28.20
CA GLY A 796 19.08 -9.14 28.84
C GLY A 796 17.70 -9.47 29.40
N VAL A 797 16.98 -10.44 28.84
CA VAL A 797 15.63 -10.78 29.31
C VAL A 797 15.63 -12.19 29.88
N LEU A 798 15.33 -12.30 31.17
CA LEU A 798 15.03 -13.59 31.81
C LEU A 798 13.81 -14.20 31.10
N LYS A 799 13.98 -15.33 30.42
CA LYS A 799 12.91 -16.00 29.68
C LYS A 799 12.54 -17.33 30.35
N PRO A 800 11.26 -17.58 30.62
CA PRO A 800 10.82 -18.89 31.08
C PRO A 800 10.53 -19.81 29.87
N SER A 801 10.54 -21.12 30.08
CA SER A 801 10.10 -22.10 29.08
C SER A 801 8.61 -21.98 28.75
N GLU A 802 7.84 -21.41 29.67
CA GLU A 802 6.41 -21.15 29.56
C GLU A 802 5.99 -19.99 30.46
N ASN A 803 5.02 -19.19 30.03
CA ASN A 803 4.36 -18.18 30.86
C ASN A 803 2.96 -17.88 30.29
N PRO A 804 1.86 -18.32 30.93
CA PRO A 804 1.77 -18.84 32.29
C PRO A 804 2.44 -20.21 32.48
N VAL A 805 2.96 -20.44 33.69
CA VAL A 805 3.53 -21.71 34.17
C VAL A 805 2.40 -22.67 34.50
N ARG A 806 2.38 -23.80 33.80
CA ARG A 806 1.38 -24.88 33.91
C ARG A 806 2.02 -26.24 34.17
N SER A 807 3.27 -26.40 33.75
CA SER A 807 4.07 -27.58 33.96
C SER A 807 4.50 -27.69 35.44
N PRO A 808 4.81 -28.91 35.93
CA PRO A 808 5.42 -29.12 37.25
C PRO A 808 6.70 -28.31 37.46
N THR A 809 7.42 -28.04 36.38
CA THR A 809 8.71 -27.35 36.41
C THR A 809 8.75 -26.30 35.31
N VAL A 810 9.10 -25.07 35.64
CA VAL A 810 9.41 -24.02 34.66
C VAL A 810 10.92 -23.88 34.53
N ARG A 811 11.42 -23.92 33.30
CA ARG A 811 12.85 -23.72 33.02
C ARG A 811 13.14 -22.28 32.68
N PHE A 812 14.32 -21.78 33.03
CA PHE A 812 14.73 -20.41 32.70
C PHE A 812 15.97 -20.38 31.84
N ILE A 813 15.99 -19.45 30.89
CA ILE A 813 17.19 -19.05 30.17
C ILE A 813 17.83 -17.90 30.94
N TRP A 814 19.07 -18.12 31.39
CA TRP A 814 19.81 -17.13 32.18
C TRP A 814 20.18 -15.90 31.33
N PRO A 815 19.81 -14.67 31.74
CA PRO A 815 19.94 -13.50 30.88
C PRO A 815 21.33 -12.87 30.86
N PHE A 816 22.25 -13.29 31.74
CA PHE A 816 23.58 -12.69 31.89
C PHE A 816 24.73 -13.53 31.30
N GLY A 817 24.42 -14.40 30.34
CA GLY A 817 25.41 -15.19 29.61
C GLY A 817 26.21 -16.08 30.56
N SER A 818 27.54 -15.93 30.54
CA SER A 818 28.47 -16.71 31.37
C SER A 818 28.79 -16.09 32.74
N SER A 819 28.01 -15.11 33.20
CA SER A 819 28.22 -14.55 34.54
C SER A 819 27.37 -15.27 35.58
N ALA A 820 27.99 -15.71 36.68
CA ALA A 820 27.26 -16.27 37.81
C ALA A 820 26.37 -15.22 38.49
N GLY A 821 25.34 -15.67 39.20
CA GLY A 821 24.43 -14.78 39.93
C GLY A 821 23.29 -15.52 40.60
N ASP A 822 22.23 -14.80 40.96
CA ASP A 822 21.07 -15.38 41.64
C ASP A 822 19.81 -15.20 40.80
N LEU A 823 19.02 -16.28 40.64
CA LEU A 823 17.62 -16.16 40.28
C LEU A 823 16.76 -16.30 41.53
N THR A 824 16.01 -15.25 41.88
CA THR A 824 15.07 -15.26 43.00
C THR A 824 13.65 -15.05 42.50
N VAL A 825 12.70 -15.82 42.98
CA VAL A 825 11.27 -15.68 42.69
C VAL A 825 10.55 -15.19 43.94
N PHE A 826 9.79 -14.13 43.78
CA PHE A 826 8.97 -13.50 44.83
C PHE A 826 7.50 -13.68 44.52
N ASP A 827 6.67 -13.85 45.55
CA ASP A 827 5.23 -13.70 45.43
C ASP A 827 4.86 -12.20 45.42
N PHE A 828 3.59 -11.87 45.18
CA PHE A 828 3.16 -10.48 45.05
C PHE A 828 3.23 -9.68 46.36
N SER A 829 3.38 -10.34 47.52
CA SER A 829 3.64 -9.69 48.81
C SER A 829 5.10 -9.27 48.98
N GLY A 830 5.97 -9.65 48.03
CA GLY A 830 7.41 -9.44 48.12
C GLY A 830 8.15 -10.51 48.92
N ARG A 831 7.46 -11.57 49.36
CA ARG A 831 8.08 -12.70 50.06
C ARG A 831 8.81 -13.58 49.05
N GLU A 832 10.04 -13.96 49.39
CA GLU A 832 10.84 -14.90 48.60
C GLU A 832 10.22 -16.31 48.67
N VAL A 833 9.94 -16.88 47.51
CA VAL A 833 9.29 -18.19 47.36
C VAL A 833 10.31 -19.24 46.91
N TRP A 834 11.34 -18.80 46.19
CA TRP A 834 12.40 -19.67 45.70
C TRP A 834 13.63 -18.86 45.29
N ARG A 835 14.83 -19.40 45.51
CA ARG A 835 16.10 -18.81 45.06
C ARG A 835 17.05 -19.90 44.62
N ARG A 836 17.84 -19.60 43.58
CA ARG A 836 18.94 -20.46 43.14
C ARG A 836 20.13 -19.64 42.63
N GLN A 837 21.31 -20.03 43.07
CA GLN A 837 22.58 -19.60 42.48
C GLN A 837 22.73 -20.20 41.08
N MET A 838 23.24 -19.39 40.16
CA MET A 838 23.32 -19.67 38.73
C MET A 838 24.77 -19.74 38.29
N SER A 839 25.16 -20.85 37.63
CA SER A 839 26.44 -20.97 36.94
C SER A 839 26.27 -20.91 35.41
N PRO A 840 27.34 -20.57 34.67
CA PRO A 840 27.30 -20.50 33.20
C PRO A 840 26.91 -21.84 32.57
N GLY A 841 25.88 -21.83 31.72
CA GLY A 841 25.43 -23.03 30.99
C GLY A 841 24.47 -23.95 31.75
N ASP A 842 24.09 -23.61 32.98
CA ASP A 842 23.14 -24.43 33.76
C ASP A 842 21.72 -24.40 33.15
N PRO A 843 21.13 -25.55 32.80
CA PRO A 843 19.70 -25.63 32.56
C PRO A 843 18.97 -25.46 33.90
N LEU A 844 18.38 -24.29 34.11
CA LEU A 844 17.67 -23.99 35.35
C LEU A 844 16.23 -24.46 35.29
N ALA A 845 15.77 -25.09 36.36
CA ALA A 845 14.41 -25.55 36.58
C ALA A 845 13.94 -25.06 37.96
N TRP A 846 12.82 -24.34 38.00
CA TRP A 846 12.06 -24.07 39.21
C TRP A 846 10.92 -25.09 39.26
N ASP A 847 11.02 -26.03 40.21
CA ASP A 847 10.03 -27.09 40.42
C ASP A 847 8.86 -26.56 41.25
N VAL A 848 7.85 -26.07 40.55
CA VAL A 848 6.66 -25.43 41.10
C VAL A 848 5.78 -26.47 41.81
N GLU A 849 5.86 -27.74 41.41
CA GLU A 849 5.06 -28.82 41.99
C GLU A 849 5.61 -29.32 43.32
N SER A 850 6.86 -29.76 43.38
CA SER A 850 7.42 -30.26 44.64
C SER A 850 7.48 -29.18 45.72
N LEU A 851 7.62 -27.91 45.32
CA LEU A 851 7.61 -26.75 46.20
C LEU A 851 6.21 -26.26 46.59
N HIS A 852 5.13 -26.92 46.14
CA HIS A 852 3.73 -26.58 46.46
C HIS A 852 3.40 -25.10 46.21
N VAL A 853 3.94 -24.53 45.12
CA VAL A 853 3.77 -23.11 44.80
C VAL A 853 2.33 -22.87 44.35
N ALA A 854 1.63 -22.00 45.07
CA ALA A 854 0.23 -21.67 44.80
C ALA A 854 0.04 -21.02 43.42
N ASN A 855 -1.16 -21.14 42.85
CA ASN A 855 -1.52 -20.35 41.67
C ASN A 855 -1.49 -18.85 42.01
N GLY A 856 -0.95 -18.04 41.12
CA GLY A 856 -0.79 -16.61 41.37
C GLY A 856 0.24 -15.93 40.49
N VAL A 857 0.48 -14.65 40.77
CA VAL A 857 1.48 -13.82 40.08
C VAL A 857 2.76 -13.81 40.90
N TYR A 858 3.87 -14.10 40.23
CA TYR A 858 5.20 -14.13 40.81
C TYR A 858 6.13 -13.20 40.03
N ILE A 859 7.17 -12.70 40.69
CA ILE A 859 8.21 -11.89 40.07
C ILE A 859 9.53 -12.65 40.18
N ALA A 860 10.05 -13.09 39.04
CA ALA A 860 11.38 -13.66 38.96
C ALA A 860 12.40 -12.56 38.68
N VAL A 861 13.41 -12.47 39.54
CA VAL A 861 14.46 -11.46 39.51
C VAL A 861 15.80 -12.16 39.38
N ALA A 862 16.44 -12.03 38.23
CA ALA A 862 17.81 -12.44 38.00
C ALA A 862 18.74 -11.29 38.40
N LYS A 863 19.79 -11.56 39.18
CA LYS A 863 20.86 -10.60 39.52
C LYS A 863 22.23 -11.20 39.25
N SER A 864 23.15 -10.43 38.67
CA SER A 864 24.56 -10.80 38.51
C SER A 864 25.43 -9.54 38.61
N GLY A 865 26.12 -9.39 39.75
CA GLY A 865 26.82 -8.15 40.10
C GLY A 865 25.84 -6.97 40.19
N SER A 866 26.11 -5.88 39.45
CA SER A 866 25.23 -4.70 39.36
C SER A 866 24.05 -4.86 38.38
N ARG A 867 23.99 -5.95 37.60
CA ARG A 867 22.94 -6.17 36.59
C ARG A 867 21.74 -6.86 37.20
N SER A 868 20.53 -6.46 36.81
CA SER A 868 19.29 -7.14 37.18
C SER A 868 18.31 -7.24 36.01
N SER A 869 17.55 -8.33 35.95
CA SER A 869 16.50 -8.58 34.97
C SER A 869 15.27 -9.12 35.69
N ARG A 870 14.08 -8.62 35.35
CA ARG A 870 12.82 -8.97 36.03
C ARG A 870 11.82 -9.53 35.03
N LEU A 871 11.12 -10.57 35.44
CA LEU A 871 10.09 -11.24 34.66
C LEU A 871 8.87 -11.46 35.56
N LYS A 872 7.69 -11.06 35.09
CA LYS A 872 6.42 -11.44 35.72
C LYS A 872 6.03 -12.84 35.24
N LEU A 873 5.82 -13.76 36.18
CA LEU A 873 5.37 -15.13 35.95
C LEU A 873 3.95 -15.32 36.46
N PHE A 874 3.15 -16.07 35.72
CA PHE A 874 1.79 -16.44 36.12
C PHE A 874 1.74 -17.95 36.35
N VAL A 875 1.68 -18.41 37.60
CA VAL A 875 1.47 -19.83 37.90
C VAL A 875 -0.02 -20.10 37.86
N ALA A 876 -0.45 -20.96 36.93
CA ALA A 876 -1.86 -21.25 36.66
C ALA A 876 -2.06 -22.75 36.38
N ARG A 877 -1.75 -23.57 37.39
CA ARG A 877 -1.93 -25.03 37.37
C ARG A 877 -3.39 -25.38 37.69
N ARG A 878 -3.93 -26.45 37.11
CA ARG A 878 -5.25 -26.95 37.53
C ARG A 878 -5.10 -27.47 38.96
N SER A 879 -5.96 -27.05 39.88
CA SER A 879 -6.06 -27.72 41.19
C SER A 879 -6.31 -29.19 40.92
N GLN A 880 -5.42 -30.07 41.42
CA GLN A 880 -5.79 -31.46 41.61
C GLN A 880 -6.73 -31.56 42.80
#